data_AF-A0A076F8D6-F1
#
_entry.id   AF-A0A076F8D6-F1
#
_cell.length_a   1.000
_cell.length_b   1.000
_cell.length_c   1.000
_cell.angle_alpha   90.00
_cell.angle_beta   90.00
_cell.angle_gamma   90.00
#
_symmetry.space_group_name_H-M   'P 1'
#
loop_
_entity.id
_entity.type
_entity.pdbx_description
1 polymer ?
#
loop_
_entity_poly.entity_id
_entity_poly.type
_entity_poly.pdbx_seq_one_letter_code
_entity_poly.pdbx_strand_id
1 'polypeptide(L)'
;MKPIFFIISVILMCGCSLKQQQQILDLGFEQNATILPKFEDNITINHNVLLSKYFSVWSEEITQNQGDLMWAFKTYKNSSKKTYYGESGLPRSQEWFKKQKQNANFDEFKTILQPALTLTNTVIRNFPTFDKLFLNVKQAGEGYPFDYLQDSIIPALSPVLISHYSKDKAFAFVRSDAIWGFVPTINLKVLTKNEVSEFKNYKFGAFKFDNFPVLDTNNQFKFSSRIGGIFPYNDENKTHFVLKNQLIISKDFSSKFEELNDENIKIRLNNMLGQNYGWGGENGLRDCSLFLKDYFASFGIWLPRNSKEQGKIGQVINLSNLNNEEKEKMIKKYAIPFLTLLYMPGHIMLYAGEVNGSLVAVHDAWGIRTKDDGRAMIGGIAITDLQIGKDEPNINKKALLLSKIKSMNTIITDEKSAFEMAYNIKIDGNTLKFEDGSQMSFDDNQTKNYDKYLNNPSIKDMLAYKYPLLEPLNSLLSDAGRFRNSEFFNKIYGMDKESVKANLTEIIWLKNSVNKKFKFNSKNGAAKALQKVSNELDILVQNEPKFKKYLDNPSGTFNYRIIAKTNRLSAHSWGIAIDINTNLSDYWQWSKDGKYKNQIPKEIVEIFEKHGFIWGGRWQHFDTMHFEYRPEFSVYTNSRQESFNLI
;
A
#
# COMPACT_ATOMS: atom_id res chain seq x y z
N MET A 1 -73.30 -34.82 47.10
CA MET A 1 -72.85 -33.54 46.53
C MET A 1 -71.46 -33.73 45.95
N LYS A 2 -71.26 -33.40 44.66
CA LYS A 2 -69.97 -33.46 43.95
C LYS A 2 -69.01 -32.35 44.45
N PRO A 3 -67.69 -32.54 44.29
CA PRO A 3 -66.92 -31.65 43.40
C PRO A 3 -65.92 -32.46 42.55
N ILE A 4 -66.07 -32.54 41.22
CA ILE A 4 -65.39 -31.70 40.20
C ILE A 4 -63.91 -31.42 40.56
N PHE A 5 -63.01 -32.30 40.08
CA PHE A 5 -61.59 -31.99 39.91
C PHE A 5 -61.39 -31.34 38.54
N PHE A 6 -61.02 -30.07 38.52
CA PHE A 6 -60.54 -29.38 37.32
C PHE A 6 -59.06 -29.73 37.13
N ILE A 7 -58.73 -30.45 36.05
CA ILE A 7 -57.36 -30.62 35.59
C ILE A 7 -56.97 -29.33 34.85
N ILE A 8 -56.08 -28.53 35.44
CA ILE A 8 -55.43 -27.41 34.75
C ILE A 8 -54.26 -27.99 33.97
N SER A 9 -54.42 -28.08 32.65
CA SER A 9 -53.32 -28.33 31.72
C SER A 9 -52.41 -27.10 31.67
N VAL A 10 -51.23 -27.20 32.27
CA VAL A 10 -50.16 -26.20 32.08
C VAL A 10 -49.55 -26.43 30.71
N ILE A 11 -49.91 -25.58 29.75
CA ILE A 11 -49.23 -25.48 28.45
C ILE A 11 -47.94 -24.68 28.68
N LEU A 12 -46.82 -25.39 28.82
CA LEU A 12 -45.49 -24.81 28.73
C LEU A 12 -45.19 -24.49 27.27
N MET A 13 -45.38 -23.24 26.86
CA MET A 13 -44.84 -22.75 25.59
C MET A 13 -43.32 -22.56 25.74
N CYS A 14 -42.56 -23.57 25.34
CA CYS A 14 -41.14 -23.43 25.05
C CYS A 14 -40.98 -22.54 23.81
N GLY A 15 -40.80 -21.24 24.04
CA GLY A 15 -40.31 -20.31 23.02
C GLY A 15 -38.84 -20.60 22.72
N CYS A 16 -38.57 -21.58 21.85
CA CYS A 16 -37.26 -21.77 21.24
C CYS A 16 -36.96 -20.58 20.31
N SER A 17 -36.39 -19.52 20.86
CA SER A 17 -35.62 -18.56 20.06
C SER A 17 -34.34 -19.28 19.61
N LEU A 18 -34.35 -19.88 18.41
CA LEU A 18 -33.15 -20.27 17.68
C LEU A 18 -32.31 -19.01 17.44
N LYS A 19 -31.45 -18.68 18.42
CA LYS A 19 -30.47 -17.62 18.31
C LYS A 19 -29.43 -18.14 17.32
N GLN A 20 -29.46 -17.67 16.09
CA GLN A 20 -28.49 -18.06 15.07
C GLN A 20 -27.11 -17.64 15.57
N GLN A 21 -26.35 -18.61 16.08
CA GLN A 21 -25.00 -18.39 16.59
C GLN A 21 -24.13 -17.98 15.40
N GLN A 22 -23.38 -16.89 15.53
CA GLN A 22 -22.47 -16.46 14.48
C GLN A 22 -21.46 -17.58 14.21
N GLN A 23 -21.40 -18.03 12.96
CA GLN A 23 -20.42 -19.02 12.52
C GLN A 23 -19.01 -18.46 12.73
N ILE A 24 -18.13 -19.21 13.39
CA ILE A 24 -16.70 -18.86 13.51
C ILE A 24 -15.95 -19.67 12.45
N LEU A 25 -15.11 -19.00 11.66
CA LEU A 25 -14.31 -19.68 10.64
C LEU A 25 -13.08 -20.31 11.28
N ASP A 26 -12.77 -21.53 10.84
CA ASP A 26 -11.43 -22.08 11.03
C ASP A 26 -10.46 -21.31 10.11
N LEU A 27 -9.42 -20.74 10.70
CA LEU A 27 -8.42 -19.94 9.98
C LEU A 27 -7.44 -20.83 9.20
N GLY A 28 -7.34 -22.12 9.55
CA GLY A 28 -6.52 -23.11 8.84
C GLY A 28 -5.00 -22.94 9.00
N PHE A 29 -4.55 -21.97 9.80
CA PHE A 29 -3.13 -21.66 10.03
C PHE A 29 -2.86 -21.36 11.50
N GLU A 30 -1.66 -21.71 11.97
CA GLU A 30 -1.15 -21.17 13.23
C GLU A 30 -1.08 -19.64 13.12
N GLN A 31 -1.61 -18.93 14.11
CA GLN A 31 -1.63 -17.47 14.11
C GLN A 31 -0.31 -16.92 14.65
N ASN A 32 0.77 -17.25 13.95
CA ASN A 32 2.15 -16.91 14.30
C ASN A 32 2.94 -16.61 13.01
N ALA A 33 3.56 -15.44 12.94
CA ALA A 33 4.30 -14.97 11.78
C ALA A 33 5.51 -15.86 11.42
N THR A 34 5.94 -16.78 12.30
CA THR A 34 7.01 -17.75 11.99
C THR A 34 6.63 -18.73 10.89
N ILE A 35 5.34 -19.00 10.65
CA ILE A 35 4.90 -19.87 9.55
C ILE A 35 4.99 -19.19 8.18
N LEU A 36 5.11 -17.85 8.17
CA LEU A 36 5.16 -17.06 6.94
C LEU A 36 6.54 -17.22 6.29
N PRO A 37 6.61 -17.17 4.94
CA PRO A 37 7.86 -17.30 4.22
C PRO A 37 8.87 -16.24 4.65
N LYS A 38 10.15 -16.58 4.52
CA LYS A 38 11.24 -15.66 4.85
C LYS A 38 11.22 -14.45 3.93
N PHE A 39 11.33 -13.25 4.49
CA PHE A 39 11.62 -12.05 3.73
C PHE A 39 13.13 -11.94 3.49
N GLU A 40 13.57 -12.01 2.23
CA GLU A 40 15.01 -12.10 1.91
C GLU A 40 15.72 -10.75 1.89
N ASP A 41 14.97 -9.65 1.75
CA ASP A 41 15.55 -8.31 1.65
C ASP A 41 15.77 -7.68 3.03
N ASN A 42 16.72 -6.75 3.08
CA ASN A 42 16.89 -5.84 4.21
C ASN A 42 16.88 -4.40 3.71
N ILE A 43 15.78 -3.68 3.98
CA ILE A 43 15.50 -2.39 3.36
C ILE A 43 15.50 -1.28 4.43
N THR A 44 16.37 -0.29 4.25
CA THR A 44 16.33 0.95 5.02
C THR A 44 15.34 1.93 4.41
N ILE A 45 14.37 2.39 5.19
CA ILE A 45 13.37 3.36 4.75
C ILE A 45 13.79 4.79 5.04
N ASN A 46 13.62 5.67 4.04
CA ASN A 46 13.72 7.12 4.25
C ASN A 46 12.49 7.66 5.01
N HIS A 47 12.53 7.57 6.33
CA HIS A 47 11.47 8.03 7.24
C HIS A 47 11.18 9.54 7.17
N ASN A 48 12.01 10.35 6.48
CA ASN A 48 11.72 11.77 6.25
C ASN A 48 10.42 11.99 5.46
N VAL A 49 10.02 11.03 4.60
CA VAL A 49 8.74 11.10 3.88
C VAL A 49 7.57 11.03 4.87
N LEU A 50 7.64 10.11 5.84
CA LEU A 50 6.65 10.03 6.90
C LEU A 50 6.64 11.28 7.76
N LEU A 51 7.82 11.75 8.21
CA LEU A 51 7.92 12.97 9.02
C LEU A 51 7.40 14.21 8.29
N SER A 52 7.65 14.30 6.98
CA SER A 52 7.13 15.39 6.15
C SER A 52 5.60 15.42 6.18
N LYS A 53 4.93 14.28 5.97
CA LYS A 53 3.46 14.18 6.08
C LYS A 53 2.96 14.43 7.51
N TYR A 54 3.68 13.94 8.50
CA TYR A 54 3.36 14.12 9.91
C TYR A 54 3.37 15.60 10.34
N PHE A 55 4.35 16.38 9.87
CA PHE A 55 4.49 17.81 10.20
C PHE A 55 3.74 18.75 9.25
N SER A 56 3.31 18.26 8.09
CA SER A 56 2.64 19.10 7.10
C SER A 56 1.32 19.68 7.63
N VAL A 57 0.73 19.03 8.64
CA VAL A 57 -0.48 19.49 9.34
C VAL A 57 -0.39 20.91 9.87
N TRP A 58 0.80 21.42 10.19
CA TRP A 58 1.01 22.79 10.70
C TRP A 58 1.38 23.82 9.64
N SER A 59 1.66 23.39 8.40
CA SER A 59 2.16 24.28 7.34
C SER A 59 1.34 24.26 6.06
N GLU A 60 0.66 23.14 5.75
CA GLU A 60 -0.16 23.03 4.55
C GLU A 60 -1.41 23.91 4.64
N GLU A 61 -1.70 24.62 3.56
CA GLU A 61 -2.96 25.34 3.41
C GLU A 61 -4.15 24.37 3.48
N ILE A 62 -5.25 24.83 4.08
CA ILE A 62 -6.46 24.02 4.16
C ILE A 62 -7.36 24.35 2.97
N THR A 63 -7.34 23.47 1.97
CA THR A 63 -8.11 23.61 0.73
C THR A 63 -9.52 23.00 0.80
N GLN A 64 -9.80 22.16 1.81
CA GLN A 64 -11.08 21.48 1.95
C GLN A 64 -12.22 22.47 2.26
N ASN A 65 -13.37 22.25 1.61
CA ASN A 65 -14.60 23.00 1.86
C ASN A 65 -15.26 22.53 3.16
N GLN A 66 -15.79 23.48 3.94
CA GLN A 66 -16.51 23.19 5.19
C GLN A 66 -17.66 22.19 4.99
N GLY A 67 -18.42 22.34 3.90
CA GLY A 67 -19.56 21.47 3.59
C GLY A 67 -19.18 20.01 3.37
N ASP A 68 -17.97 19.75 2.86
CA ASP A 68 -17.44 18.40 2.68
C ASP A 68 -17.00 17.80 4.02
N LEU A 69 -16.39 18.60 4.89
CA LEU A 69 -16.00 18.17 6.23
C LEU A 69 -17.21 17.92 7.16
N MET A 70 -18.36 18.52 6.85
CA MET A 70 -19.63 18.27 7.53
C MET A 70 -20.40 17.05 6.98
N TRP A 71 -19.79 16.20 6.15
CA TRP A 71 -20.46 15.06 5.50
C TRP A 71 -21.20 14.16 6.51
N ALA A 72 -20.62 13.90 7.68
CA ALA A 72 -21.19 13.00 8.68
C ALA A 72 -22.56 13.50 9.17
N PHE A 73 -22.75 14.82 9.35
CA PHE A 73 -24.03 15.40 9.76
C PHE A 73 -25.10 15.35 8.66
N LYS A 74 -24.69 15.21 7.40
CA LYS A 74 -25.60 15.01 6.27
C LYS A 74 -26.02 13.55 6.15
N THR A 75 -25.09 12.62 6.43
CA THR A 75 -25.27 11.18 6.27
C THR A 75 -25.94 10.53 7.49
N TYR A 76 -25.48 10.85 8.70
CA TYR A 76 -25.91 10.23 9.94
C TYR A 76 -27.03 11.03 10.58
N LYS A 77 -28.25 10.76 10.12
CA LYS A 77 -29.51 11.29 10.66
C LYS A 77 -30.65 10.34 10.36
N ASN A 78 -31.68 10.33 11.21
CA ASN A 78 -32.86 9.53 10.92
C ASN A 78 -33.60 10.05 9.68
N SER A 79 -34.18 9.14 8.92
CA SER A 79 -35.02 9.39 7.75
C SER A 79 -36.11 8.32 7.65
N SER A 80 -37.02 8.44 6.68
CA SER A 80 -38.02 7.40 6.42
C SER A 80 -37.42 6.03 6.06
N LYS A 81 -36.15 5.98 5.64
CA LYS A 81 -35.47 4.75 5.20
C LYS A 81 -34.40 4.25 6.17
N LYS A 82 -33.96 5.07 7.12
CA LYS A 82 -32.85 4.75 8.03
C LYS A 82 -33.12 5.30 9.42
N THR A 83 -32.97 4.42 10.40
CA THR A 83 -33.00 4.75 11.83
C THR A 83 -31.67 4.36 12.44
N TYR A 84 -31.12 5.25 13.25
CA TYR A 84 -29.89 5.03 13.99
C TYR A 84 -30.18 4.83 15.47
N TYR A 85 -29.35 4.04 16.12
CA TYR A 85 -29.53 3.55 17.48
C TYR A 85 -28.35 3.96 18.36
N GLY A 86 -28.62 4.19 19.65
CA GLY A 86 -27.58 4.37 20.67
C GLY A 86 -27.08 3.05 21.24
N GLU A 87 -26.27 3.14 22.28
CA GLU A 87 -25.61 2.02 22.97
C GLU A 87 -26.60 1.04 23.60
N SER A 88 -27.75 1.54 24.05
CA SER A 88 -28.84 0.73 24.60
C SER A 88 -29.68 0.01 23.54
N GLY A 89 -29.36 0.20 22.25
CA GLY A 89 -30.18 -0.33 21.14
C GLY A 89 -31.50 0.41 20.95
N LEU A 90 -31.67 1.58 21.58
CA LEU A 90 -32.83 2.46 21.38
C LEU A 90 -32.56 3.49 20.28
N PRO A 91 -33.58 3.87 19.47
CA PRO A 91 -33.41 4.90 18.44
C PRO A 91 -32.97 6.25 19.02
N ARG A 92 -32.02 6.91 18.36
CA ARG A 92 -31.68 8.31 18.67
C ARG A 92 -32.78 9.24 18.15
N SER A 93 -33.15 10.27 18.90
CA SER A 93 -34.15 11.26 18.46
C SER A 93 -33.56 12.25 17.43
N GLN A 94 -34.43 12.89 16.64
CA GLN A 94 -33.97 13.97 15.72
C GLN A 94 -33.36 15.16 16.47
N GLU A 95 -33.90 15.48 17.66
CA GLU A 95 -33.35 16.53 18.52
C GLU A 95 -31.92 16.21 18.99
N TRP A 96 -31.60 14.93 19.23
CA TRP A 96 -30.23 14.54 19.54
C TRP A 96 -29.27 14.90 18.38
N PHE A 97 -29.61 14.56 17.14
CA PHE A 97 -28.79 14.91 15.97
C PHE A 97 -28.64 16.43 15.80
N LYS A 98 -29.74 17.18 15.98
CA LYS A 98 -29.73 18.65 15.91
C LYS A 98 -28.82 19.24 16.98
N LYS A 99 -28.85 18.73 18.21
CA LYS A 99 -27.96 19.14 19.30
C LYS A 99 -26.49 18.88 18.97
N GLN A 100 -26.15 17.69 18.45
CA GLN A 100 -24.77 17.39 18.06
C GLN A 100 -24.27 18.32 16.95
N LYS A 101 -25.10 18.58 15.93
CA LYS A 101 -24.76 19.51 14.84
C LYS A 101 -24.58 20.95 15.35
N GLN A 102 -25.42 21.40 16.27
CA GLN A 102 -25.29 22.72 16.88
C GLN A 102 -24.03 22.82 17.74
N ASN A 103 -23.73 21.79 18.53
CA ASN A 103 -22.54 21.76 19.39
C ASN A 103 -21.25 21.71 18.57
N ALA A 104 -21.28 21.10 17.38
CA ALA A 104 -20.13 20.99 16.47
C ALA A 104 -19.56 22.33 16.00
N ASN A 105 -20.34 23.41 16.08
CA ASN A 105 -19.86 24.79 15.96
C ASN A 105 -19.08 25.12 14.67
N PHE A 106 -19.49 24.54 13.53
CA PHE A 106 -18.81 24.76 12.24
C PHE A 106 -18.85 26.20 11.71
N ASP A 107 -19.65 27.10 12.29
CA ASP A 107 -19.60 28.53 11.97
C ASP A 107 -18.24 29.15 12.36
N GLU A 108 -17.53 28.54 13.33
CA GLU A 108 -16.18 28.90 13.75
C GLU A 108 -15.10 28.17 12.95
N PHE A 109 -15.43 27.49 11.86
CA PHE A 109 -14.44 26.74 11.09
C PHE A 109 -13.30 27.65 10.61
N LYS A 110 -12.07 27.17 10.85
CA LYS A 110 -10.79 27.86 10.62
C LYS A 110 -10.57 29.19 11.37
N THR A 111 -11.32 29.52 12.42
CA THR A 111 -11.12 30.82 13.11
C THR A 111 -9.90 30.85 14.02
N ILE A 112 -9.36 29.69 14.45
CA ILE A 112 -8.24 29.63 15.41
C ILE A 112 -6.92 29.17 14.76
N LEU A 113 -6.94 28.06 14.01
CA LEU A 113 -5.77 27.47 13.33
C LEU A 113 -4.53 27.32 14.23
N GLN A 114 -4.70 26.61 15.35
CA GLN A 114 -3.66 26.47 16.36
C GLN A 114 -2.94 25.12 16.31
N PRO A 115 -1.61 25.08 16.19
CA PRO A 115 -0.83 23.85 16.33
C PRO A 115 -1.00 23.23 17.72
N ALA A 116 -1.19 21.91 17.76
CA ALA A 116 -1.26 21.15 19.00
C ALA A 116 -0.65 19.75 18.85
N LEU A 117 -0.42 19.09 19.97
CA LEU A 117 -0.06 17.67 20.07
C LEU A 117 -1.12 16.90 20.84
N THR A 118 -1.34 15.65 20.47
CA THR A 118 -2.06 14.71 21.33
C THR A 118 -1.22 14.35 22.57
N LEU A 119 -1.85 14.31 23.74
CA LEU A 119 -1.20 13.94 25.00
C LEU A 119 -1.24 12.43 25.28
N THR A 120 -2.21 11.75 24.69
CA THR A 120 -2.44 10.30 24.81
C THR A 120 -2.97 9.74 23.50
N ASN A 121 -3.02 8.41 23.37
CA ASN A 121 -3.73 7.77 22.26
C ASN A 121 -5.20 8.17 22.36
N THR A 122 -5.72 8.91 21.38
CA THR A 122 -7.03 9.54 21.46
C THR A 122 -7.90 9.17 20.27
N VAL A 123 -9.20 9.03 20.53
CA VAL A 123 -10.21 8.91 19.46
C VAL A 123 -10.31 10.21 18.68
N ILE A 124 -10.59 10.07 17.40
CA ILE A 124 -11.09 11.13 16.53
C ILE A 124 -12.44 10.70 15.98
N ARG A 125 -13.42 11.58 16.13
CA ARG A 125 -14.84 11.27 15.99
C ARG A 125 -15.53 12.18 15.00
N ASN A 126 -16.55 11.64 14.33
CA ASN A 126 -17.32 12.39 13.34
C ASN A 126 -18.19 13.47 14.00
N PHE A 127 -18.70 13.23 15.22
CA PHE A 127 -19.47 14.19 16.04
C PHE A 127 -18.72 14.50 17.34
N PRO A 128 -18.93 15.68 17.96
CA PRO A 128 -18.30 16.06 19.23
C PRO A 128 -19.01 15.39 20.43
N THR A 129 -18.97 14.07 20.49
CA THR A 129 -19.60 13.27 21.56
C THR A 129 -18.92 11.92 21.73
N PHE A 130 -18.97 11.38 22.95
CA PHE A 130 -18.59 9.99 23.24
C PHE A 130 -19.75 9.00 23.03
N ASP A 131 -20.96 9.51 22.81
CA ASP A 131 -22.10 8.68 22.41
C ASP A 131 -21.76 7.91 21.13
N LYS A 132 -22.19 6.65 21.09
CA LYS A 132 -22.10 5.77 19.93
C LYS A 132 -23.34 5.88 19.08
N LEU A 133 -23.14 5.58 17.81
CA LEU A 133 -24.19 5.52 16.82
C LEU A 133 -24.08 4.23 16.03
N PHE A 134 -25.14 3.43 16.05
CA PHE A 134 -25.25 2.18 15.31
C PHE A 134 -26.37 2.29 14.28
N LEU A 135 -26.32 1.42 13.26
CA LEU A 135 -27.49 1.10 12.45
C LEU A 135 -28.31 0.02 13.20
N ASN A 136 -29.10 -0.78 12.50
CA ASN A 136 -29.93 -1.79 13.15
C ASN A 136 -29.05 -2.83 13.85
N VAL A 137 -29.01 -2.81 15.17
CA VAL A 137 -28.19 -3.74 15.99
C VAL A 137 -28.54 -5.21 15.81
N LYS A 138 -29.69 -5.53 15.21
CA LYS A 138 -30.08 -6.91 14.86
C LYS A 138 -29.54 -7.35 13.49
N GLN A 139 -29.09 -6.42 12.65
CA GLN A 139 -28.53 -6.72 11.34
C GLN A 139 -27.03 -7.04 11.48
N ALA A 140 -26.61 -8.12 10.83
CA ALA A 140 -25.23 -8.58 10.91
C ALA A 140 -24.26 -7.53 10.34
N GLY A 141 -23.33 -7.08 11.19
CA GLY A 141 -22.32 -6.08 10.82
C GLY A 141 -22.75 -4.62 11.01
N GLU A 142 -23.85 -4.35 11.72
CA GLU A 142 -24.38 -2.99 11.88
C GLU A 142 -24.53 -2.56 13.36
N GLY A 143 -24.42 -3.51 14.30
CA GLY A 143 -24.35 -3.27 15.75
C GLY A 143 -22.90 -3.15 16.23
N TYR A 144 -22.65 -3.36 17.53
CA TYR A 144 -21.27 -3.37 18.04
C TYR A 144 -20.37 -4.38 17.29
N PRO A 145 -19.11 -4.02 16.91
CA PRO A 145 -18.36 -2.81 17.26
C PRO A 145 -18.48 -1.64 16.26
N PHE A 146 -19.45 -1.64 15.34
CA PHE A 146 -19.59 -0.65 14.26
C PHE A 146 -20.20 0.68 14.73
N ASP A 147 -19.49 1.40 15.61
CA ASP A 147 -19.84 2.77 15.93
C ASP A 147 -19.51 3.70 14.75
N TYR A 148 -20.53 4.15 14.01
CA TYR A 148 -20.38 4.97 12.81
C TYR A 148 -19.78 6.36 13.08
N LEU A 149 -19.77 6.79 14.34
CA LEU A 149 -19.16 8.05 14.74
C LEU A 149 -17.67 7.90 15.08
N GLN A 150 -17.16 6.68 15.24
CA GLN A 150 -15.76 6.39 15.44
C GLN A 150 -15.04 6.40 14.09
N ASP A 151 -14.08 7.31 13.90
CA ASP A 151 -13.36 7.47 12.63
C ASP A 151 -11.94 6.86 12.71
N SER A 152 -11.16 7.24 13.73
CA SER A 152 -9.83 6.67 13.97
C SER A 152 -9.38 6.80 15.43
N ILE A 153 -8.22 6.21 15.71
CA ILE A 153 -7.32 6.60 16.80
C ILE A 153 -6.18 7.44 16.23
N ILE A 154 -5.76 8.46 16.97
CA ILE A 154 -4.53 9.21 16.76
C ILE A 154 -3.57 8.85 17.91
N PRO A 155 -2.35 8.35 17.63
CA PRO A 155 -1.38 8.03 18.66
C PRO A 155 -1.02 9.24 19.53
N ALA A 156 -0.55 9.01 20.75
CA ALA A 156 0.03 10.06 21.58
C ALA A 156 1.19 10.78 20.86
N LEU A 157 1.42 12.04 21.22
CA LEU A 157 2.49 12.89 20.67
C LEU A 157 2.36 13.20 19.16
N SER A 158 1.14 13.07 18.62
CA SER A 158 0.83 13.36 17.22
C SER A 158 0.50 14.85 16.99
N PRO A 159 1.14 15.50 16.01
CA PRO A 159 0.76 16.80 15.48
C PRO A 159 -0.67 16.80 14.99
N VAL A 160 -1.42 17.80 15.46
CA VAL A 160 -2.72 18.17 14.92
C VAL A 160 -2.81 19.67 14.77
N LEU A 161 -3.70 20.14 13.91
CA LEU A 161 -4.06 21.55 13.79
C LEU A 161 -5.51 21.73 14.25
N ILE A 162 -5.70 22.50 15.33
CA ILE A 162 -7.03 22.85 15.84
C ILE A 162 -7.63 23.90 14.92
N SER A 163 -8.77 23.58 14.31
CA SER A 163 -9.54 24.56 13.56
C SER A 163 -10.38 25.43 14.48
N HIS A 164 -11.16 24.79 15.37
CA HIS A 164 -12.12 25.42 16.26
C HIS A 164 -12.54 24.45 17.38
N TYR A 165 -13.31 24.94 18.34
CA TYR A 165 -13.88 24.14 19.43
C TYR A 165 -15.39 23.97 19.26
N SER A 166 -15.92 22.87 19.78
CA SER A 166 -17.35 22.72 20.03
C SER A 166 -17.86 23.83 20.96
N LYS A 167 -19.17 24.10 20.95
CA LYS A 167 -19.76 25.19 21.75
C LYS A 167 -19.53 25.03 23.25
N ASP A 168 -19.55 23.80 23.73
CA ASP A 168 -19.24 23.43 25.12
C ASP A 168 -17.73 23.34 25.42
N LYS A 169 -16.87 23.51 24.41
CA LYS A 169 -15.40 23.40 24.49
C LYS A 169 -14.87 22.03 24.91
N ALA A 170 -15.71 21.00 24.96
CA ALA A 170 -15.29 19.66 25.33
C ALA A 170 -14.49 18.96 24.22
N PHE A 171 -14.72 19.36 22.96
CA PHE A 171 -14.04 18.83 21.78
C PHE A 171 -13.42 19.95 20.95
N ALA A 172 -12.30 19.64 20.31
CA ALA A 172 -11.72 20.44 19.24
C ALA A 172 -11.92 19.72 17.90
N PHE A 173 -12.33 20.45 16.87
CA PHE A 173 -12.28 19.93 15.50
C PHE A 173 -10.86 20.13 14.96
N VAL A 174 -10.19 19.03 14.64
CA VAL A 174 -8.76 19.03 14.30
C VAL A 174 -8.49 18.37 12.94
N ARG A 175 -7.41 18.80 12.30
CA ARG A 175 -6.75 18.08 11.20
C ARG A 175 -5.58 17.27 11.76
N SER A 176 -5.52 15.97 11.47
CA SER A 176 -4.32 15.15 11.60
C SER A 176 -3.59 14.98 10.26
N ASP A 177 -2.53 14.17 10.23
CA ASP A 177 -1.79 13.82 9.01
C ASP A 177 -2.67 13.09 7.97
N ALA A 178 -3.80 12.50 8.39
CA ALA A 178 -4.60 11.63 7.54
C ALA A 178 -6.08 11.99 7.46
N ILE A 179 -6.67 12.65 8.46
CA ILE A 179 -8.13 12.86 8.56
C ILE A 179 -8.50 14.14 9.34
N TRP A 180 -9.78 14.48 9.29
CA TRP A 180 -10.41 15.57 10.04
C TRP A 180 -11.49 15.01 10.98
N GLY A 181 -11.65 15.60 12.17
CA GLY A 181 -12.65 15.13 13.13
C GLY A 181 -12.52 15.79 14.50
N PHE A 182 -13.43 15.42 15.40
CA PHE A 182 -13.49 15.91 16.77
C PHE A 182 -12.62 15.07 17.71
N VAL A 183 -11.76 15.74 18.47
CA VAL A 183 -10.88 15.14 19.49
C VAL A 183 -11.20 15.80 20.84
N PRO A 184 -11.26 15.05 21.95
CA PRO A 184 -11.46 15.63 23.29
C PRO A 184 -10.38 16.67 23.59
N THR A 185 -10.80 17.89 23.98
CA THR A 185 -9.85 19.01 24.19
C THR A 185 -8.86 18.73 25.31
N ILE A 186 -9.23 17.94 26.33
CA ILE A 186 -8.35 17.53 27.42
C ILE A 186 -7.17 16.66 26.95
N ASN A 187 -7.28 16.02 25.78
CA ASN A 187 -6.22 15.20 25.20
C ASN A 187 -5.27 16.00 24.30
N LEU A 188 -5.37 17.34 24.27
CA LEU A 188 -4.58 18.19 23.40
C LEU A 188 -3.72 19.16 24.21
N LYS A 189 -2.45 19.27 23.81
CA LYS A 189 -1.55 20.35 24.22
C LYS A 189 -1.36 21.31 23.06
N VAL A 190 -1.90 22.50 23.20
CA VAL A 190 -1.62 23.63 22.30
C VAL A 190 -0.14 24.00 22.36
N LEU A 191 0.45 24.30 21.20
CA LEU A 191 1.84 24.70 21.07
C LEU A 191 2.00 26.16 20.65
N THR A 192 3.06 26.78 21.17
CA THR A 192 3.60 28.05 20.67
C THR A 192 4.42 27.84 19.38
N LYS A 193 4.69 28.92 18.63
CA LYS A 193 5.56 28.87 17.43
C LYS A 193 6.97 28.33 17.73
N ASN A 194 7.50 28.63 18.92
CA ASN A 194 8.81 28.15 19.35
C ASN A 194 8.76 26.65 19.64
N GLU A 195 7.73 26.17 20.34
CA GLU A 195 7.55 24.73 20.59
C GLU A 195 7.34 23.95 19.28
N VAL A 196 6.62 24.50 18.30
CA VAL A 196 6.50 23.88 16.97
C VAL A 196 7.85 23.74 16.28
N SER A 197 8.64 24.82 16.22
CA SER A 197 9.97 24.82 15.61
C SER A 197 10.91 23.85 16.31
N GLU A 198 10.86 23.82 17.64
CA GLU A 198 11.62 22.90 18.47
C GLU A 198 11.21 21.44 18.23
N PHE A 199 9.91 21.16 18.18
CA PHE A 199 9.39 19.80 18.01
C PHE A 199 9.82 19.18 16.68
N LYS A 200 9.83 19.97 15.61
CA LYS A 200 10.31 19.55 14.28
C LYS A 200 11.80 19.19 14.25
N ASN A 201 12.60 19.69 15.20
CA ASN A 201 14.04 19.46 15.26
C ASN A 201 14.44 18.24 16.11
N TYR A 202 13.49 17.56 16.74
CA TYR A 202 13.78 16.32 17.47
C TYR A 202 14.12 15.16 16.53
N LYS A 203 14.82 14.16 17.08
CA LYS A 203 14.92 12.83 16.45
C LYS A 203 13.65 12.06 16.76
N PHE A 204 13.29 11.11 15.91
CA PHE A 204 12.08 10.30 16.09
C PHE A 204 12.39 8.81 16.08
N GLY A 205 11.73 8.09 16.98
CA GLY A 205 11.68 6.62 17.03
C GLY A 205 10.25 6.10 16.92
N ALA A 206 10.09 4.78 16.90
CA ALA A 206 8.80 4.11 16.77
C ALA A 206 8.59 3.06 17.87
N PHE A 207 7.34 2.85 18.27
CA PHE A 207 7.00 1.79 19.22
C PHE A 207 6.91 0.42 18.53
N LYS A 208 7.46 -0.59 19.21
CA LYS A 208 7.53 -1.98 18.75
C LYS A 208 6.39 -2.84 19.29
N PHE A 209 5.82 -2.44 20.43
CA PHE A 209 4.77 -3.16 21.15
C PHE A 209 3.66 -2.19 21.57
N ASP A 210 2.43 -2.71 21.64
CA ASP A 210 1.29 -2.01 22.22
C ASP A 210 1.30 -2.13 23.76
N ASN A 211 0.65 -1.18 24.42
CA ASN A 211 0.24 -1.26 25.82
C ASN A 211 1.37 -1.26 26.88
N PHE A 212 2.59 -0.86 26.54
CA PHE A 212 3.64 -0.61 27.53
C PHE A 212 3.55 0.81 28.09
N PRO A 213 3.79 1.02 29.39
CA PRO A 213 3.66 2.35 29.99
C PRO A 213 4.80 3.28 29.55
N VAL A 214 4.44 4.46 29.05
CA VAL A 214 5.37 5.58 28.87
C VAL A 214 5.23 6.52 30.06
N LEU A 215 6.37 6.80 30.70
CA LEU A 215 6.47 7.52 31.96
C LEU A 215 7.17 8.87 31.77
N ASP A 216 6.91 9.82 32.65
CA ASP A 216 7.79 10.98 32.81
C ASP A 216 9.00 10.68 33.70
N THR A 217 9.88 11.67 33.86
CA THR A 217 11.07 11.56 34.72
C THR A 217 10.76 11.42 36.21
N ASN A 218 9.52 11.67 36.63
CA ASN A 218 9.04 11.48 38.00
C ASN A 218 8.36 10.11 38.17
N ASN A 219 8.51 9.21 37.19
CA ASN A 219 7.91 7.88 37.17
C ASN A 219 6.38 7.90 37.14
N GLN A 220 5.76 8.97 36.62
CA GLN A 220 4.32 9.06 36.46
C GLN A 220 3.89 8.61 35.07
N PHE A 221 2.87 7.77 35.01
CA PHE A 221 2.26 7.34 33.76
C PHE A 221 1.71 8.51 32.95
N LYS A 222 1.99 8.53 31.63
CA LYS A 222 1.44 9.52 30.69
C LYS A 222 0.50 8.88 29.67
N PHE A 223 0.96 7.83 29.01
CA PHE A 223 0.17 7.08 28.03
C PHE A 223 0.78 5.71 27.80
N SER A 224 0.05 4.82 27.13
CA SER A 224 0.56 3.52 26.71
C SER A 224 1.13 3.56 25.30
N SER A 225 2.23 2.87 25.05
CA SER A 225 2.81 2.69 23.72
C SER A 225 1.78 2.11 22.75
N ARG A 226 1.93 2.46 21.47
CA ARG A 226 1.10 1.95 20.40
C ARG A 226 1.95 1.78 19.15
N ILE A 227 2.00 0.57 18.58
CA ILE A 227 2.54 0.32 17.25
C ILE A 227 1.81 1.23 16.26
N GLY A 228 2.56 1.99 15.48
CA GLY A 228 2.06 3.06 14.60
C GLY A 228 2.25 4.47 15.17
N GLY A 229 2.42 4.59 16.50
CA GLY A 229 2.88 5.81 17.14
C GLY A 229 4.39 6.00 17.01
N ILE A 230 4.82 7.22 16.74
CA ILE A 230 6.21 7.64 16.77
C ILE A 230 6.43 8.61 17.92
N PHE A 231 7.65 8.66 18.46
CA PHE A 231 7.97 9.51 19.60
C PHE A 231 9.23 10.34 19.35
N PRO A 232 9.24 11.61 19.78
CA PRO A 232 10.43 12.44 19.73
C PRO A 232 11.41 12.08 20.86
N TYR A 233 12.69 12.27 20.61
CA TYR A 233 13.74 12.22 21.62
C TYR A 233 14.88 13.17 21.25
N ASN A 234 15.63 13.64 22.26
CA ASN A 234 16.84 14.44 22.04
C ASN A 234 18.10 13.77 22.61
N ASP A 235 17.93 12.80 23.50
CA ASP A 235 19.03 12.04 24.06
C ASP A 235 18.64 10.56 24.22
N GLU A 236 19.64 9.68 24.34
CA GLU A 236 19.45 8.26 24.58
C GLU A 236 20.61 7.67 25.38
N ASN A 237 20.30 6.70 26.24
CA ASN A 237 21.31 5.86 26.89
C ASN A 237 21.19 4.41 26.39
N LYS A 238 21.86 3.47 27.04
CA LYS A 238 21.85 2.06 26.62
C LYS A 238 20.45 1.42 26.63
N THR A 239 19.57 1.85 27.54
CA THR A 239 18.26 1.21 27.79
C THR A 239 17.06 2.09 27.48
N HIS A 240 17.22 3.41 27.35
CA HIS A 240 16.10 4.35 27.19
C HIS A 240 16.38 5.46 26.17
N PHE A 241 15.31 5.96 25.57
CA PHE A 241 15.25 7.28 24.92
C PHE A 241 14.71 8.32 25.91
N VAL A 242 15.20 9.56 25.80
CA VAL A 242 14.84 10.67 26.68
C VAL A 242 14.42 11.89 25.86
N LEU A 243 13.32 12.53 26.28
CA LEU A 243 12.85 13.80 25.73
C LEU A 243 12.91 14.89 26.81
N LYS A 244 13.92 15.77 26.80
CA LYS A 244 14.07 16.99 27.63
C LYS A 244 13.50 16.91 29.06
N ASN A 245 13.80 15.84 29.78
CA ASN A 245 13.29 15.57 31.14
C ASN A 245 11.74 15.52 31.26
N GLN A 246 11.03 15.26 30.17
CA GLN A 246 9.57 15.12 30.11
C GLN A 246 9.14 13.66 30.00
N LEU A 247 9.84 12.85 29.21
CA LEU A 247 9.49 11.45 28.96
C LEU A 247 10.72 10.55 28.98
N ILE A 248 10.53 9.35 29.53
CA ILE A 248 11.48 8.24 29.52
C ILE A 248 10.81 7.07 28.80
N ILE A 249 11.45 6.55 27.75
CA ILE A 249 10.89 5.51 26.89
C ILE A 249 11.89 4.34 26.81
N SER A 250 11.51 3.15 27.30
CA SER A 250 12.39 1.97 27.28
C SER A 250 12.57 1.42 25.86
N LYS A 251 13.81 1.05 25.54
CA LYS A 251 14.21 0.36 24.29
C LYS A 251 13.71 -1.08 24.22
N ASP A 252 13.17 -1.63 25.30
CA ASP A 252 12.54 -2.95 25.31
C ASP A 252 11.32 -2.96 24.37
N PHE A 253 10.49 -1.91 24.45
CA PHE A 253 9.27 -1.78 23.67
C PHE A 253 9.31 -0.70 22.58
N SER A 254 10.46 -0.05 22.38
CA SER A 254 10.65 1.02 21.40
C SER A 254 12.00 0.92 20.69
N SER A 255 12.15 1.57 19.55
CA SER A 255 13.43 1.66 18.84
C SER A 255 13.48 2.93 17.97
N LYS A 256 14.67 3.20 17.41
CA LYS A 256 14.75 4.03 16.20
C LYS A 256 13.99 3.32 15.08
N PHE A 257 13.62 4.03 14.01
CA PHE A 257 13.03 3.36 12.84
C PHE A 257 13.90 2.18 12.40
N GLU A 258 13.30 1.00 12.46
CA GLU A 258 13.95 -0.26 12.12
C GLU A 258 13.89 -0.51 10.61
N GLU A 259 14.85 -1.28 10.12
CA GLU A 259 14.85 -1.75 8.73
C GLU A 259 13.72 -2.78 8.53
N LEU A 260 13.19 -2.83 7.32
CA LEU A 260 12.31 -3.91 6.88
C LEU A 260 13.17 -5.12 6.55
N ASN A 261 13.20 -6.08 7.47
CA ASN A 261 13.84 -7.38 7.32
C ASN A 261 12.96 -8.47 7.96
N ASP A 262 13.29 -9.74 7.71
CA ASP A 262 12.50 -10.89 8.18
C ASP A 262 12.22 -10.87 9.69
N GLU A 263 13.24 -10.58 10.51
CA GLU A 263 13.14 -10.58 11.97
C GLU A 263 12.17 -9.50 12.45
N ASN A 264 12.40 -8.24 12.02
CA ASN A 264 11.59 -7.12 12.46
C ASN A 264 10.14 -7.24 11.98
N ILE A 265 9.92 -7.71 10.75
CA ILE A 265 8.58 -7.98 10.20
C ILE A 265 7.84 -9.00 11.07
N LYS A 266 8.47 -10.14 11.37
CA LYS A 266 7.83 -11.20 12.17
C LYS A 266 7.55 -10.75 13.59
N ILE A 267 8.47 -10.01 14.21
CA ILE A 267 8.24 -9.40 15.53
C ILE A 267 7.04 -8.46 15.49
N ARG A 268 6.94 -7.56 14.49
CA ARG A 268 5.80 -6.63 14.40
C ARG A 268 4.48 -7.34 14.18
N LEU A 269 4.43 -8.30 13.27
CA LEU A 269 3.21 -9.07 13.01
C LEU A 269 2.77 -9.86 14.24
N ASN A 270 3.69 -10.57 14.92
CA ASN A 270 3.36 -11.34 16.14
C ASN A 270 2.83 -10.48 17.28
N ASN A 271 3.25 -9.22 17.39
CA ASN A 271 2.72 -8.30 18.40
C ASN A 271 1.31 -7.77 18.10
N MET A 272 0.82 -7.95 16.88
CA MET A 272 -0.50 -7.48 16.45
C MET A 272 -1.48 -8.63 16.21
N LEU A 273 -0.99 -9.82 15.83
CA LEU A 273 -1.81 -11.01 15.60
C LEU A 273 -2.69 -11.36 16.81
N GLY A 274 -3.93 -11.74 16.54
CA GLY A 274 -4.92 -12.07 17.56
C GLY A 274 -5.62 -10.87 18.22
N GLN A 275 -5.23 -9.63 17.90
CA GLN A 275 -5.98 -8.45 18.34
C GLN A 275 -7.40 -8.47 17.75
N ASN A 276 -8.41 -8.25 18.59
CA ASN A 276 -9.80 -8.17 18.15
C ASN A 276 -10.03 -7.00 17.19
N TYR A 277 -10.95 -7.18 16.26
CA TYR A 277 -11.36 -6.15 15.30
C TYR A 277 -12.08 -4.99 16.01
N GLY A 278 -11.66 -3.76 15.73
CA GLY A 278 -12.29 -2.52 16.18
C GLY A 278 -12.50 -1.54 15.03
N TRP A 279 -13.76 -1.41 14.59
CA TRP A 279 -14.16 -0.47 13.54
C TRP A 279 -13.72 0.95 13.89
N GLY A 280 -13.01 1.65 12.99
CA GLY A 280 -12.57 3.01 13.27
C GLY A 280 -11.56 3.11 14.42
N GLY A 281 -11.00 1.99 14.90
CA GLY A 281 -10.20 1.95 16.12
C GLY A 281 -11.02 1.97 17.42
N GLU A 282 -12.28 1.52 17.39
CA GLU A 282 -13.12 1.30 18.56
C GLU A 282 -12.35 0.56 19.68
N ASN A 283 -12.51 1.01 20.93
CA ASN A 283 -11.76 0.55 22.11
C ASN A 283 -10.22 0.66 22.00
N GLY A 284 -9.70 1.51 21.13
CA GLY A 284 -8.26 1.62 20.91
C GLY A 284 -7.68 0.46 20.09
N LEU A 285 -8.52 -0.34 19.44
CA LEU A 285 -8.08 -1.46 18.60
C LEU A 285 -7.76 -0.97 17.18
N ARG A 286 -7.74 -1.88 16.21
CA ARG A 286 -7.50 -1.57 14.80
C ARG A 286 -8.64 -2.09 13.92
N ASP A 287 -8.73 -1.50 12.75
CA ASP A 287 -9.46 -2.06 11.61
C ASP A 287 -8.48 -2.37 10.49
N CYS A 288 -8.95 -2.94 9.39
CA CYS A 288 -8.13 -3.38 8.26
C CYS A 288 -7.07 -2.35 7.82
N SER A 289 -7.45 -1.08 7.71
CA SER A 289 -6.58 -0.01 7.20
C SER A 289 -5.76 0.66 8.30
N LEU A 290 -6.29 0.76 9.52
CA LEU A 290 -5.51 1.25 10.67
C LEU A 290 -4.41 0.25 11.04
N PHE A 291 -4.67 -1.06 10.93
CA PHE A 291 -3.65 -2.12 11.02
C PHE A 291 -2.47 -1.86 10.09
N LEU A 292 -2.73 -1.69 8.80
CA LEU A 292 -1.65 -1.45 7.82
C LEU A 292 -0.94 -0.13 8.08
N LYS A 293 -1.68 0.96 8.37
CA LYS A 293 -1.07 2.25 8.68
C LYS A 293 -0.12 2.14 9.88
N ASP A 294 -0.55 1.47 10.95
CA ASP A 294 0.24 1.31 12.17
C ASP A 294 1.44 0.37 11.95
N TYR A 295 1.26 -0.73 11.22
CA TYR A 295 2.34 -1.64 10.84
C TYR A 295 3.44 -0.93 10.04
N PHE A 296 3.07 -0.23 8.96
CA PHE A 296 4.02 0.44 8.08
C PHE A 296 4.69 1.66 8.73
N ALA A 297 3.96 2.40 9.58
CA ALA A 297 4.54 3.53 10.31
C ALA A 297 5.66 3.10 11.28
N SER A 298 5.63 1.87 11.79
CA SER A 298 6.72 1.32 12.62
C SER A 298 8.06 1.19 11.89
N PHE A 299 8.02 1.15 10.55
CA PHE A 299 9.18 1.12 9.65
C PHE A 299 9.44 2.47 8.96
N GLY A 300 8.74 3.54 9.36
CA GLY A 300 8.92 4.86 8.74
C GLY A 300 8.15 5.07 7.43
N ILE A 301 7.19 4.20 7.10
CA ILE A 301 6.36 4.30 5.89
C ILE A 301 5.00 4.90 6.24
N TRP A 302 4.65 6.00 5.60
CA TRP A 302 3.36 6.65 5.79
C TRP A 302 2.29 6.07 4.86
N LEU A 303 1.13 5.74 5.43
CA LEU A 303 -0.09 5.39 4.69
C LEU A 303 -1.25 6.32 5.06
N PRO A 304 -2.17 6.61 4.12
CA PRO A 304 -3.42 7.29 4.43
C PRO A 304 -4.30 6.39 5.32
N ARG A 305 -5.31 6.97 5.97
CA ARG A 305 -6.14 6.26 6.96
C ARG A 305 -7.06 5.20 6.37
N ASN A 306 -7.65 5.47 5.21
CA ASN A 306 -8.76 4.69 4.66
C ASN A 306 -8.29 3.69 3.59
N SER A 307 -8.84 2.47 3.61
CA SER A 307 -8.49 1.39 2.68
C SER A 307 -8.57 1.79 1.20
N LYS A 308 -9.57 2.59 0.80
CA LYS A 308 -9.71 3.10 -0.57
C LYS A 308 -8.52 3.97 -1.00
N GLU A 309 -7.99 4.79 -0.10
CA GLU A 309 -6.85 5.65 -0.39
C GLU A 309 -5.54 4.85 -0.33
N GLN A 310 -5.42 3.90 0.60
CA GLN A 310 -4.29 2.96 0.64
C GLN A 310 -4.22 2.12 -0.64
N GLY A 311 -5.37 1.71 -1.19
CA GLY A 311 -5.49 1.03 -2.49
C GLY A 311 -5.07 1.86 -3.70
N LYS A 312 -4.59 3.09 -3.51
CA LYS A 312 -3.96 3.94 -4.55
C LYS A 312 -2.48 4.18 -4.31
N ILE A 313 -1.93 3.72 -3.19
CA ILE A 313 -0.52 3.92 -2.83
C ILE A 313 0.33 2.85 -3.50
N GLY A 314 1.56 3.24 -3.84
CA GLY A 314 2.58 2.37 -4.42
C GLY A 314 2.30 2.02 -5.87
N GLN A 315 2.86 0.90 -6.31
CA GLN A 315 2.62 0.34 -7.63
C GLN A 315 1.32 -0.43 -7.68
N VAL A 316 0.33 0.13 -8.35
CA VAL A 316 -1.02 -0.43 -8.43
C VAL A 316 -1.20 -1.26 -9.68
N ILE A 317 -1.40 -2.56 -9.52
CA ILE A 317 -1.78 -3.47 -10.60
C ILE A 317 -3.27 -3.80 -10.47
N ASN A 318 -4.03 -3.46 -11.51
CA ASN A 318 -5.47 -3.68 -11.55
C ASN A 318 -5.79 -5.17 -11.80
N LEU A 319 -6.60 -5.76 -10.92
CA LEU A 319 -7.03 -7.16 -10.96
C LEU A 319 -8.54 -7.29 -11.18
N SER A 320 -9.26 -6.18 -11.38
CA SER A 320 -10.72 -6.10 -11.33
C SER A 320 -11.45 -6.93 -12.39
N ASN A 321 -10.81 -7.12 -13.54
CA ASN A 321 -11.36 -7.80 -14.72
C ASN A 321 -10.91 -9.26 -14.85
N LEU A 322 -10.14 -9.75 -13.87
CA LEU A 322 -9.60 -11.10 -13.88
C LEU A 322 -10.49 -12.06 -13.09
N ASN A 323 -10.54 -13.32 -13.53
CA ASN A 323 -11.12 -14.41 -12.75
C ASN A 323 -10.19 -14.83 -11.60
N ASN A 324 -10.65 -15.70 -10.69
CA ASN A 324 -9.86 -16.09 -9.51
C ASN A 324 -8.50 -16.74 -9.87
N GLU A 325 -8.47 -17.62 -10.87
CA GLU A 325 -7.25 -18.32 -11.28
C GLU A 325 -6.23 -17.34 -11.87
N GLU A 326 -6.70 -16.39 -12.69
CA GLU A 326 -5.87 -15.30 -13.21
C GLU A 326 -5.37 -14.41 -12.09
N LYS A 327 -6.21 -14.06 -11.10
CA LYS A 327 -5.79 -13.28 -9.93
C LYS A 327 -4.72 -13.98 -9.12
N GLU A 328 -4.87 -15.27 -8.83
CA GLU A 328 -3.85 -16.05 -8.12
C GLU A 328 -2.53 -16.03 -8.90
N LYS A 329 -2.58 -16.26 -10.21
CA LYS A 329 -1.39 -16.19 -11.08
C LYS A 329 -0.73 -14.82 -11.04
N MET A 330 -1.51 -13.73 -11.04
CA MET A 330 -0.98 -12.36 -10.95
C MET A 330 -0.38 -12.09 -9.56
N ILE A 331 -1.11 -12.38 -8.48
CA ILE A 331 -0.63 -12.13 -7.11
C ILE A 331 0.63 -12.94 -6.84
N LYS A 332 0.61 -14.26 -7.10
CA LYS A 332 1.77 -15.14 -6.93
C LYS A 332 3.00 -14.64 -7.68
N LYS A 333 2.79 -13.97 -8.80
CA LYS A 333 3.88 -13.53 -9.66
C LYS A 333 4.48 -12.19 -9.29
N TYR A 334 3.65 -11.21 -8.97
CA TYR A 334 4.09 -9.81 -8.85
C TYR A 334 4.03 -9.27 -7.44
N ALA A 335 3.23 -9.89 -6.56
CA ALA A 335 3.16 -9.42 -5.19
C ALA A 335 4.45 -9.80 -4.46
N ILE A 336 5.09 -8.80 -3.87
CA ILE A 336 6.20 -8.97 -2.94
C ILE A 336 5.60 -9.18 -1.53
N PRO A 337 5.87 -10.32 -0.86
CA PRO A 337 5.44 -10.57 0.51
C PRO A 337 5.84 -9.42 1.44
N PHE A 338 4.95 -9.07 2.37
CA PHE A 338 5.11 -8.02 3.39
C PHE A 338 5.24 -6.58 2.88
N LEU A 339 5.24 -6.38 1.55
CA LEU A 339 5.25 -5.06 0.91
C LEU A 339 4.05 -4.83 0.00
N THR A 340 3.27 -5.85 -0.32
CA THR A 340 2.12 -5.71 -1.24
C THR A 340 0.80 -5.68 -0.49
N LEU A 341 0.02 -4.62 -0.70
CA LEU A 341 -1.35 -4.53 -0.21
C LEU A 341 -2.31 -5.15 -1.22
N LEU A 342 -3.33 -5.86 -0.75
CA LEU A 342 -4.41 -6.39 -1.57
C LEU A 342 -5.69 -5.64 -1.24
N TYR A 343 -6.20 -4.87 -2.19
CA TYR A 343 -7.33 -3.97 -1.98
C TYR A 343 -8.62 -4.51 -2.58
N MET A 344 -9.71 -4.34 -1.83
CA MET A 344 -11.09 -4.51 -2.30
C MET A 344 -12.00 -3.45 -1.66
N PRO A 345 -13.17 -3.14 -2.24
CA PRO A 345 -14.09 -2.20 -1.62
C PRO A 345 -14.44 -2.60 -0.18
N GLY A 346 -14.08 -1.75 0.78
CA GLY A 346 -14.34 -1.93 2.21
C GLY A 346 -13.31 -2.78 2.96
N HIS A 347 -12.25 -3.29 2.33
CA HIS A 347 -11.24 -4.10 3.02
C HIS A 347 -9.86 -4.01 2.34
N ILE A 348 -8.80 -4.13 3.13
CA ILE A 348 -7.42 -4.14 2.63
C ILE A 348 -6.57 -5.10 3.47
N MET A 349 -5.59 -5.74 2.85
CA MET A 349 -4.81 -6.82 3.44
C MET A 349 -3.32 -6.67 3.11
N LEU A 350 -2.44 -7.18 3.98
CA LEU A 350 -1.02 -7.34 3.67
C LEU A 350 -0.79 -8.72 3.06
N TYR A 351 -0.36 -8.79 1.81
CA TYR A 351 0.06 -10.07 1.22
C TYR A 351 1.31 -10.59 1.96
N ALA A 352 1.26 -11.84 2.40
CA ALA A 352 2.30 -12.45 3.24
C ALA A 352 3.02 -13.61 2.54
N GLY A 353 2.75 -13.84 1.26
CA GLY A 353 3.38 -14.90 0.47
C GLY A 353 2.54 -16.17 0.37
N GLU A 354 3.21 -17.31 0.22
CA GLU A 354 2.60 -18.62 0.04
C GLU A 354 2.97 -19.55 1.21
N VAL A 355 1.97 -20.20 1.80
CA VAL A 355 2.15 -21.22 2.85
C VAL A 355 1.38 -22.45 2.43
N ASN A 356 2.06 -23.60 2.35
CA ASN A 356 1.47 -24.89 1.96
C ASN A 356 0.63 -24.83 0.65
N GLY A 357 1.10 -24.07 -0.35
CA GLY A 357 0.40 -23.92 -1.63
C GLY A 357 -0.71 -22.86 -1.65
N SER A 358 -1.04 -22.26 -0.51
CA SER A 358 -2.10 -21.24 -0.39
C SER A 358 -1.50 -19.85 -0.38
N LEU A 359 -2.12 -18.91 -1.10
CA LEU A 359 -1.75 -17.49 -1.01
C LEU A 359 -2.33 -16.92 0.28
N VAL A 360 -1.46 -16.37 1.11
CA VAL A 360 -1.80 -15.94 2.47
C VAL A 360 -1.71 -14.43 2.62
N ALA A 361 -2.59 -13.87 3.43
CA ALA A 361 -2.52 -12.48 3.85
C ALA A 361 -2.62 -12.34 5.37
N VAL A 362 -1.99 -11.29 5.91
CA VAL A 362 -2.23 -10.80 7.27
C VAL A 362 -3.14 -9.59 7.20
N HIS A 363 -4.23 -9.60 7.96
CA HIS A 363 -5.20 -8.50 7.94
C HIS A 363 -6.11 -8.51 9.16
N ASP A 364 -6.64 -7.33 9.49
CA ASP A 364 -7.70 -7.19 10.49
C ASP A 364 -9.07 -7.27 9.81
N ALA A 365 -9.82 -8.35 10.04
CA ALA A 365 -11.14 -8.53 9.41
C ALA A 365 -12.23 -8.90 10.40
N TRP A 366 -13.41 -8.34 10.15
CA TRP A 366 -14.63 -8.72 10.87
C TRP A 366 -15.10 -10.13 10.49
N GLY A 367 -15.46 -10.35 9.22
CA GLY A 367 -15.93 -11.65 8.75
C GLY A 367 -16.36 -11.66 7.29
N ILE A 368 -16.59 -12.86 6.76
CA ILE A 368 -17.04 -13.11 5.39
C ILE A 368 -18.58 -13.11 5.34
N ARG A 369 -19.16 -12.51 4.30
CA ARG A 369 -20.62 -12.48 4.12
C ARG A 369 -21.13 -13.87 3.74
N THR A 370 -22.15 -14.34 4.46
CA THR A 370 -22.84 -15.61 4.20
C THR A 370 -24.06 -15.43 3.28
N LYS A 371 -24.64 -16.53 2.79
CA LYS A 371 -25.78 -16.51 1.84
C LYS A 371 -27.07 -15.93 2.45
N ASP A 372 -27.21 -16.01 3.76
CA ASP A 372 -28.30 -15.49 4.57
C ASP A 372 -28.04 -14.06 5.09
N ASP A 373 -27.10 -13.33 4.47
CA ASP A 373 -26.70 -11.98 4.84
C ASP A 373 -26.08 -11.81 6.25
N GLY A 374 -25.80 -12.94 6.91
CA GLY A 374 -24.99 -13.02 8.12
C GLY A 374 -23.49 -12.78 7.89
N ARG A 375 -22.69 -13.12 8.90
CA ARG A 375 -21.22 -13.07 8.86
C ARG A 375 -20.64 -14.36 9.43
N ALA A 376 -19.71 -14.95 8.70
CA ALA A 376 -18.80 -15.97 9.19
C ALA A 376 -17.55 -15.26 9.73
N MET A 377 -17.32 -15.38 11.04
CA MET A 377 -16.45 -14.53 11.82
C MET A 377 -14.98 -14.90 11.67
N ILE A 378 -14.15 -13.87 11.46
CA ILE A 378 -12.69 -13.90 11.66
C ILE A 378 -12.40 -13.13 12.96
N GLY A 379 -12.90 -11.89 13.05
CA GLY A 379 -13.02 -11.14 14.30
C GLY A 379 -11.74 -10.44 14.79
N GLY A 380 -10.69 -10.33 13.97
CA GLY A 380 -9.45 -9.68 14.37
C GLY A 380 -8.32 -9.76 13.35
N ILE A 381 -7.12 -9.41 13.79
CA ILE A 381 -5.87 -9.51 13.04
C ILE A 381 -5.47 -10.98 12.92
N ALA A 382 -5.53 -11.50 11.70
CA ALA A 382 -5.33 -12.91 11.42
C ALA A 382 -4.49 -13.15 10.15
N ILE A 383 -3.83 -14.30 10.13
CA ILE A 383 -3.24 -14.95 8.96
C ILE A 383 -4.32 -15.81 8.32
N THR A 384 -4.68 -15.55 7.06
CA THR A 384 -5.72 -16.31 6.35
C THR A 384 -5.33 -16.63 4.90
N ASP A 385 -5.91 -17.72 4.36
CA ASP A 385 -5.93 -17.97 2.91
C ASP A 385 -6.82 -16.90 2.24
N LEU A 386 -6.40 -16.38 1.08
CA LEU A 386 -7.26 -15.50 0.27
C LEU A 386 -8.57 -16.18 -0.17
N GLN A 387 -8.68 -17.49 -0.04
CA GLN A 387 -9.89 -18.28 -0.26
C GLN A 387 -10.53 -18.80 1.04
N ILE A 388 -10.26 -18.19 2.20
CA ILE A 388 -10.89 -18.56 3.48
C ILE A 388 -12.42 -18.66 3.36
N GLY A 389 -12.99 -19.77 3.83
CA GLY A 389 -14.41 -20.08 3.73
C GLY A 389 -14.87 -20.68 2.40
N LYS A 390 -13.96 -21.07 1.48
CA LYS A 390 -14.32 -21.71 0.20
C LYS A 390 -15.08 -23.02 0.34
N ASP A 391 -14.79 -23.76 1.41
CA ASP A 391 -15.39 -25.07 1.70
C ASP A 391 -16.66 -24.96 2.55
N GLU A 392 -17.01 -23.75 2.98
CA GLU A 392 -18.19 -23.50 3.82
C GLU A 392 -19.48 -23.45 2.99
N PRO A 393 -20.46 -24.34 3.26
CA PRO A 393 -21.69 -24.40 2.46
C PRO A 393 -22.49 -23.10 2.46
N ASN A 394 -22.38 -22.28 3.51
CA ASN A 394 -23.11 -21.01 3.64
C ASN A 394 -22.36 -19.80 3.04
N ILE A 395 -21.22 -20.00 2.37
CA ILE A 395 -20.45 -18.93 1.74
C ILE A 395 -20.53 -19.08 0.21
N ASN A 396 -20.76 -17.96 -0.49
CA ASN A 396 -20.72 -17.95 -1.95
C ASN A 396 -19.28 -17.72 -2.42
N LYS A 397 -18.82 -18.41 -3.47
CA LYS A 397 -17.49 -18.17 -4.07
C LYS A 397 -17.21 -16.69 -4.38
N LYS A 398 -18.23 -15.92 -4.80
CA LYS A 398 -18.13 -14.48 -5.07
C LYS A 398 -17.89 -13.63 -3.80
N ALA A 399 -18.11 -14.19 -2.61
CA ALA A 399 -17.90 -13.52 -1.33
C ALA A 399 -16.48 -13.71 -0.78
N LEU A 400 -15.70 -14.66 -1.33
CA LEU A 400 -14.30 -14.90 -0.94
C LEU A 400 -13.44 -13.66 -1.16
N LEU A 401 -12.38 -13.52 -0.36
CA LEU A 401 -11.47 -12.38 -0.41
C LEU A 401 -10.87 -12.24 -1.82
N LEU A 402 -10.29 -13.33 -2.35
CA LEU A 402 -9.70 -13.39 -3.69
C LEU A 402 -10.65 -12.89 -4.79
N SER A 403 -11.92 -13.31 -4.74
CA SER A 403 -12.93 -12.90 -5.72
C SER A 403 -13.21 -11.41 -5.69
N LYS A 404 -13.07 -10.77 -4.53
CA LYS A 404 -13.38 -9.36 -4.33
C LYS A 404 -12.19 -8.43 -4.51
N ILE A 405 -10.94 -8.93 -4.47
CA ILE A 405 -9.73 -8.15 -4.76
C ILE A 405 -9.85 -7.42 -6.11
N LYS A 406 -9.56 -6.13 -6.10
CA LYS A 406 -9.61 -5.23 -7.27
C LYS A 406 -8.24 -4.74 -7.70
N SER A 407 -7.28 -4.67 -6.78
CA SER A 407 -5.89 -4.37 -7.10
C SER A 407 -4.93 -5.00 -6.11
N MET A 408 -3.68 -5.14 -6.54
CA MET A 408 -2.54 -5.30 -5.65
C MET A 408 -1.63 -4.08 -5.77
N ASN A 409 -1.03 -3.70 -4.65
CA ASN A 409 -0.40 -2.42 -4.45
C ASN A 409 0.95 -2.64 -3.77
N THR A 410 2.02 -2.73 -4.54
CA THR A 410 3.36 -2.94 -3.96
C THR A 410 3.89 -1.61 -3.44
N ILE A 411 4.13 -1.56 -2.13
CA ILE A 411 4.71 -0.41 -1.44
C ILE A 411 6.19 -0.36 -1.79
N ILE A 412 6.51 0.43 -2.80
CA ILE A 412 7.86 0.81 -3.13
C ILE A 412 8.05 2.24 -2.64
N THR A 413 8.98 2.39 -1.71
CA THR A 413 9.08 3.59 -0.88
C THR A 413 9.85 4.71 -1.53
N ASP A 414 10.78 4.36 -2.44
CA ASP A 414 11.55 5.31 -3.23
C ASP A 414 12.25 4.64 -4.43
N GLU A 415 12.85 5.48 -5.29
CA GLU A 415 13.63 5.09 -6.45
C GLU A 415 14.78 4.13 -6.08
N LYS A 416 15.42 4.30 -4.92
CA LYS A 416 16.61 3.52 -4.54
C LYS A 416 16.24 2.08 -4.29
N SER A 417 15.21 1.83 -3.49
CA SER A 417 14.76 0.47 -3.20
C SER A 417 14.43 -0.30 -4.48
N ALA A 418 13.89 0.38 -5.49
CA ALA A 418 13.64 -0.27 -6.78
C ALA A 418 14.92 -0.69 -7.50
N PHE A 419 15.97 0.13 -7.48
CA PHE A 419 17.28 -0.25 -8.04
C PHE A 419 17.95 -1.36 -7.24
N GLU A 420 17.90 -1.30 -5.91
CA GLU A 420 18.46 -2.32 -5.03
C GLU A 420 17.82 -3.69 -5.30
N MET A 421 16.48 -3.74 -5.36
CA MET A 421 15.72 -4.95 -5.70
C MET A 421 15.96 -5.42 -7.14
N ALA A 422 16.03 -4.50 -8.10
CA ALA A 422 16.16 -4.81 -9.52
C ALA A 422 17.52 -5.40 -9.90
N TYR A 423 18.58 -4.95 -9.23
CA TYR A 423 19.96 -5.25 -9.62
C TYR A 423 20.81 -5.89 -8.51
N ASN A 424 20.23 -6.14 -7.33
CA ASN A 424 20.94 -6.68 -6.16
C ASN A 424 22.17 -5.83 -5.80
N ILE A 425 21.97 -4.51 -5.72
CA ILE A 425 22.99 -3.52 -5.34
C ILE A 425 22.60 -2.84 -4.03
N LYS A 426 23.52 -2.10 -3.41
CA LYS A 426 23.26 -1.32 -2.18
C LYS A 426 23.50 0.17 -2.40
N ILE A 427 22.60 1.01 -1.91
CA ILE A 427 22.65 2.46 -2.02
C ILE A 427 22.58 3.08 -0.61
N ASP A 428 23.68 3.67 -0.18
CA ASP A 428 23.84 4.30 1.12
C ASP A 428 23.94 5.82 0.95
N GLY A 429 22.96 6.57 1.45
CA GLY A 429 22.84 8.00 1.17
C GLY A 429 22.72 8.25 -0.33
N ASN A 430 23.67 8.97 -0.92
CA ASN A 430 23.72 9.19 -2.38
C ASN A 430 24.72 8.26 -3.09
N THR A 431 25.29 7.29 -2.39
CA THR A 431 26.40 6.48 -2.88
C THR A 431 25.96 5.04 -3.10
N LEU A 432 25.98 4.62 -4.35
CA LEU A 432 25.81 3.24 -4.77
C LEU A 432 27.15 2.52 -4.67
N LYS A 433 27.19 1.37 -4.00
CA LYS A 433 28.40 0.55 -3.78
C LYS A 433 28.29 -0.76 -4.56
N PHE A 434 29.28 -1.05 -5.40
CA PHE A 434 29.38 -2.31 -6.14
C PHE A 434 30.16 -3.36 -5.35
N GLU A 435 29.99 -4.65 -5.71
CA GLU A 435 30.67 -5.77 -5.06
C GLU A 435 32.20 -5.69 -5.15
N ASP A 436 32.73 -5.07 -6.21
CA ASP A 436 34.17 -4.86 -6.41
C ASP A 436 34.74 -3.67 -5.60
N GLY A 437 33.91 -3.04 -4.75
CA GLY A 437 34.28 -1.91 -3.90
C GLY A 437 34.22 -0.55 -4.58
N SER A 438 34.01 -0.49 -5.90
CA SER A 438 33.81 0.78 -6.60
C SER A 438 32.47 1.43 -6.25
N GLN A 439 32.34 2.73 -6.53
CA GLN A 439 31.19 3.53 -6.10
C GLN A 439 30.71 4.47 -7.21
N MET A 440 29.41 4.80 -7.20
CA MET A 440 28.79 5.79 -8.08
C MET A 440 27.79 6.65 -7.31
N SER A 441 27.57 7.89 -7.77
CA SER A 441 26.50 8.73 -7.24
C SER A 441 25.15 8.33 -7.81
N PHE A 442 24.13 8.19 -6.95
CA PHE A 442 22.77 7.79 -7.36
C PHE A 442 22.01 8.96 -8.01
N ASP A 443 22.05 10.12 -7.39
CA ASP A 443 21.42 11.37 -7.82
C ASP A 443 22.50 12.45 -7.96
N ASP A 444 22.42 13.29 -8.99
CA ASP A 444 23.28 14.47 -9.13
C ASP A 444 22.63 15.74 -8.56
N ASN A 445 21.42 15.62 -8.01
CA ASN A 445 20.62 16.69 -7.41
C ASN A 445 20.32 17.84 -8.37
N GLN A 446 20.32 17.60 -9.69
CA GLN A 446 20.00 18.61 -10.69
C GLN A 446 18.55 18.48 -11.15
N THR A 447 17.86 19.61 -11.26
CA THR A 447 16.61 19.67 -12.03
C THR A 447 16.96 19.73 -13.52
N LYS A 448 16.39 18.82 -14.31
CA LYS A 448 16.73 18.64 -15.72
C LYS A 448 15.48 18.80 -16.59
N ASN A 449 15.71 19.25 -17.83
CA ASN A 449 14.71 19.17 -18.88
C ASN A 449 14.85 17.83 -19.62
N TYR A 450 13.92 17.56 -20.53
CA TYR A 450 13.88 16.32 -21.29
C TYR A 450 15.22 15.99 -21.99
N ASP A 451 15.84 16.96 -22.67
CA ASP A 451 17.10 16.72 -23.39
C ASP A 451 18.26 16.36 -22.44
N LYS A 452 18.32 16.97 -21.26
CA LYS A 452 19.30 16.61 -20.23
C LYS A 452 19.03 15.23 -19.64
N TYR A 453 17.77 14.87 -19.37
CA TYR A 453 17.41 13.50 -18.96
C TYR A 453 17.80 12.46 -20.02
N LEU A 454 17.64 12.82 -21.29
CA LEU A 454 17.90 11.91 -22.40
C LEU A 454 19.39 11.67 -22.65
N ASN A 455 20.22 12.70 -22.46
CA ASN A 455 21.63 12.69 -22.84
C ASN A 455 22.61 12.55 -21.65
N ASN A 456 22.22 13.01 -20.46
CA ASN A 456 23.05 12.93 -19.25
C ASN A 456 22.22 12.62 -17.98
N PRO A 457 21.52 11.47 -17.92
CA PRO A 457 20.76 11.07 -16.75
C PRO A 457 21.68 10.62 -15.60
N SER A 458 21.33 10.98 -14.36
CA SER A 458 21.77 10.26 -13.16
C SER A 458 21.11 8.88 -13.11
N ILE A 459 21.47 8.04 -12.13
CA ILE A 459 20.81 6.73 -11.96
C ILE A 459 19.33 6.94 -11.58
N LYS A 460 19.06 7.87 -10.67
CA LYS A 460 17.69 8.27 -10.28
C LYS A 460 16.84 8.71 -11.48
N ASP A 461 17.42 9.47 -12.40
CA ASP A 461 16.71 10.03 -13.56
C ASP A 461 16.16 8.97 -14.51
N MET A 462 16.69 7.75 -14.48
CA MET A 462 16.16 6.64 -15.26
C MET A 462 14.70 6.35 -14.92
N LEU A 463 14.25 6.67 -13.71
CA LEU A 463 12.87 6.53 -13.23
C LEU A 463 12.10 7.86 -13.21
N ALA A 464 12.62 8.92 -13.86
CA ALA A 464 12.00 10.25 -13.84
C ALA A 464 10.56 10.25 -14.37
N TYR A 465 10.25 9.39 -15.35
CA TYR A 465 8.92 9.26 -15.95
C TYR A 465 8.26 7.94 -15.53
N LYS A 466 6.95 8.01 -15.21
CA LYS A 466 6.15 6.82 -14.88
C LYS A 466 6.01 5.93 -16.11
N TYR A 467 6.36 4.65 -15.97
CA TYR A 467 6.09 3.63 -16.97
C TYR A 467 4.68 3.05 -16.76
N PRO A 468 3.81 3.01 -17.79
CA PRO A 468 2.44 2.50 -17.70
C PRO A 468 2.39 0.96 -17.71
N LEU A 469 3.03 0.34 -16.70
CA LEU A 469 3.18 -1.11 -16.58
C LEU A 469 1.82 -1.81 -16.53
N LEU A 470 1.56 -2.74 -17.44
CA LEU A 470 0.33 -3.52 -17.55
C LEU A 470 -0.95 -2.68 -17.69
N GLU A 471 -0.83 -1.37 -17.94
CA GLU A 471 -1.99 -0.51 -18.22
C GLU A 471 -2.57 -0.85 -19.62
N PRO A 472 -3.86 -0.56 -19.89
CA PRO A 472 -4.44 -0.74 -21.22
C PRO A 472 -3.57 -0.16 -22.34
N LEU A 473 -3.53 -0.79 -23.52
CA LEU A 473 -2.63 -0.37 -24.61
C LEU A 473 -2.93 1.03 -25.17
N ASN A 474 -4.12 1.57 -24.91
CA ASN A 474 -4.52 2.93 -25.28
C ASN A 474 -4.21 3.99 -24.21
N SER A 475 -3.46 3.62 -23.15
CA SER A 475 -3.02 4.56 -22.12
C SER A 475 -2.05 5.58 -22.69
N LEU A 476 -1.88 6.71 -21.98
CA LEU A 476 -1.03 7.81 -22.42
C LEU A 476 0.42 7.35 -22.64
N LEU A 477 0.98 7.71 -23.80
CA LEU A 477 2.37 7.41 -24.12
C LEU A 477 3.33 8.26 -23.26
N SER A 478 4.41 7.64 -22.81
CA SER A 478 5.42 8.21 -21.92
C SER A 478 6.78 7.67 -22.30
N ASP A 479 7.78 8.53 -22.42
CA ASP A 479 9.17 8.13 -22.73
C ASP A 479 9.92 7.49 -21.56
N ALA A 480 9.18 6.98 -20.56
CA ALA A 480 9.71 6.20 -19.46
C ALA A 480 10.61 5.05 -19.95
N GLY A 481 11.83 5.01 -19.42
CA GLY A 481 12.85 4.05 -19.81
C GLY A 481 13.78 4.49 -20.94
N ARG A 482 13.49 5.57 -21.67
CA ARG A 482 14.44 6.09 -22.67
C ARG A 482 15.68 6.73 -22.05
N PHE A 483 15.60 7.15 -20.79
CA PHE A 483 16.72 7.68 -20.02
C PHE A 483 17.55 6.52 -19.45
N ARG A 484 18.84 6.48 -19.80
CA ARG A 484 19.77 5.39 -19.43
C ARG A 484 21.09 5.96 -18.97
N ASN A 485 21.44 5.73 -17.71
CA ASN A 485 22.79 6.03 -17.24
C ASN A 485 23.74 4.98 -17.82
N SER A 486 24.50 5.37 -18.85
CA SER A 486 25.34 4.43 -19.60
C SER A 486 26.51 3.91 -18.76
N GLU A 487 27.04 4.71 -17.84
CA GLU A 487 28.13 4.29 -16.94
C GLU A 487 27.66 3.17 -15.99
N PHE A 488 26.48 3.32 -15.40
CA PHE A 488 25.85 2.30 -14.57
C PHE A 488 25.60 1.01 -15.35
N PHE A 489 25.01 1.09 -16.55
CA PHE A 489 24.77 -0.10 -17.39
C PHE A 489 26.06 -0.76 -17.87
N ASN A 490 27.07 0.03 -18.23
CA ASN A 490 28.41 -0.47 -18.52
C ASN A 490 28.97 -1.26 -17.33
N LYS A 491 28.79 -0.75 -16.11
CA LYS A 491 29.28 -1.42 -14.90
C LYS A 491 28.59 -2.75 -14.65
N ILE A 492 27.27 -2.82 -14.79
CA ILE A 492 26.49 -4.01 -14.40
C ILE A 492 26.33 -5.04 -15.52
N TYR A 493 26.51 -4.66 -16.79
CA TYR A 493 26.33 -5.55 -17.96
C TYR A 493 27.59 -5.77 -18.79
N GLY A 494 28.59 -4.88 -18.71
CA GLY A 494 29.86 -4.95 -19.45
C GLY A 494 30.27 -3.59 -19.99
N MET A 495 31.53 -3.19 -19.77
CA MET A 495 32.04 -1.85 -20.06
C MET A 495 32.31 -1.59 -21.55
N ASP A 496 32.48 -2.66 -22.32
CA ASP A 496 32.83 -2.65 -23.73
C ASP A 496 32.22 -3.86 -24.45
N LYS A 497 32.44 -3.95 -25.76
CA LYS A 497 31.85 -4.99 -26.61
C LYS A 497 32.30 -6.39 -26.20
N GLU A 498 33.56 -6.54 -25.81
CA GLU A 498 34.22 -7.79 -25.44
C GLU A 498 33.68 -8.31 -24.10
N SER A 499 33.61 -7.44 -23.09
CA SER A 499 33.05 -7.77 -21.77
C SER A 499 31.55 -8.08 -21.85
N VAL A 500 30.77 -7.34 -22.65
CA VAL A 500 29.35 -7.70 -22.87
C VAL A 500 29.25 -9.07 -23.55
N LYS A 501 30.01 -9.33 -24.61
CA LYS A 501 30.03 -10.65 -25.28
C LYS A 501 30.35 -11.79 -24.32
N ALA A 502 31.32 -11.60 -23.43
CA ALA A 502 31.69 -12.57 -22.40
C ALA A 502 30.54 -12.85 -21.41
N ASN A 503 29.68 -11.85 -21.18
CA ASN A 503 28.51 -11.99 -20.32
C ASN A 503 27.28 -12.58 -21.04
N LEU A 504 27.29 -12.77 -22.37
CA LEU A 504 26.14 -13.31 -23.10
C LEU A 504 26.03 -14.84 -22.95
N THR A 505 24.84 -15.32 -22.64
CA THR A 505 24.48 -16.74 -22.66
C THR A 505 23.44 -17.04 -23.73
N GLU A 506 23.32 -18.32 -24.10
CA GLU A 506 22.31 -18.77 -25.07
C GLU A 506 20.92 -18.81 -24.43
N ILE A 507 19.92 -18.34 -25.17
CA ILE A 507 18.50 -18.54 -24.89
C ILE A 507 17.87 -19.20 -26.12
N ILE A 508 16.86 -20.04 -25.89
CA ILE A 508 16.08 -20.68 -26.96
C ILE A 508 14.74 -19.95 -27.08
N TRP A 509 14.53 -19.29 -28.21
CA TRP A 509 13.34 -18.53 -28.55
C TRP A 509 12.24 -19.44 -29.12
N LEU A 510 11.09 -19.46 -28.43
CA LEU A 510 9.92 -20.27 -28.74
C LEU A 510 10.30 -21.70 -29.13
N LYS A 511 10.84 -22.46 -28.18
CA LYS A 511 11.49 -23.77 -28.40
C LYS A 511 10.70 -24.70 -29.32
N ASN A 512 9.38 -24.75 -29.20
CA ASN A 512 8.54 -25.65 -29.98
C ASN A 512 7.91 -24.96 -31.21
N SER A 513 7.73 -23.64 -31.18
CA SER A 513 7.04 -22.90 -32.26
C SER A 513 7.98 -22.32 -33.33
N VAL A 514 9.21 -21.94 -32.96
CA VAL A 514 10.22 -21.28 -33.84
C VAL A 514 11.62 -21.88 -33.67
N ASN A 515 12.01 -22.25 -32.45
CA ASN A 515 13.29 -22.88 -32.10
C ASN A 515 14.53 -22.10 -32.57
N LYS A 516 14.54 -20.77 -32.40
CA LYS A 516 15.67 -19.92 -32.79
C LYS A 516 16.56 -19.63 -31.59
N LYS A 517 17.88 -19.67 -31.77
CA LYS A 517 18.85 -19.38 -30.71
C LYS A 517 19.23 -17.90 -30.71
N PHE A 518 19.22 -17.27 -29.54
CA PHE A 518 19.76 -15.92 -29.35
C PHE A 518 20.83 -15.90 -28.26
N LYS A 519 21.63 -14.82 -28.27
CA LYS A 519 22.54 -14.49 -27.18
C LYS A 519 21.95 -13.33 -26.39
N PHE A 520 21.96 -13.43 -25.06
CA PHE A 520 21.41 -12.41 -24.16
C PHE A 520 22.24 -12.32 -22.88
N ASN A 521 22.26 -11.16 -22.23
CA ASN A 521 23.14 -10.94 -21.08
C ASN A 521 22.75 -11.79 -19.87
N SER A 522 23.69 -12.51 -19.28
CA SER A 522 23.45 -13.38 -18.13
C SER A 522 23.39 -12.65 -16.79
N LYS A 523 23.89 -11.41 -16.72
CA LYS A 523 23.95 -10.61 -15.49
C LYS A 523 22.57 -10.08 -15.10
N ASN A 524 22.37 -9.87 -13.80
CA ASN A 524 21.17 -9.27 -13.18
C ASN A 524 19.84 -9.90 -13.63
N GLY A 525 19.86 -11.19 -13.97
CA GLY A 525 18.67 -11.95 -14.35
C GLY A 525 18.18 -11.75 -15.79
N ALA A 526 18.82 -10.93 -16.63
CA ALA A 526 18.29 -10.55 -17.94
C ALA A 526 18.02 -11.75 -18.88
N ALA A 527 18.97 -12.67 -19.06
CA ALA A 527 18.77 -13.86 -19.91
C ALA A 527 17.75 -14.84 -19.32
N LYS A 528 17.72 -14.98 -17.98
CA LYS A 528 16.71 -15.79 -17.29
C LYS A 528 15.31 -15.22 -17.54
N ALA A 529 15.17 -13.91 -17.49
CA ALA A 529 13.93 -13.21 -17.78
C ALA A 529 13.49 -13.42 -19.24
N LEU A 530 14.37 -13.22 -20.23
CA LEU A 530 14.03 -13.45 -21.63
C LEU A 530 13.69 -14.92 -21.91
N GLN A 531 14.36 -15.87 -21.27
CA GLN A 531 14.03 -17.29 -21.42
C GLN A 531 12.62 -17.59 -20.86
N LYS A 532 12.22 -16.97 -19.76
CA LYS A 532 10.86 -17.12 -19.22
C LYS A 532 9.82 -16.48 -20.16
N VAL A 533 10.11 -15.31 -20.73
CA VAL A 533 9.28 -14.69 -21.79
C VAL A 533 9.11 -15.65 -22.97
N SER A 534 10.21 -16.20 -23.48
CA SER A 534 10.22 -17.17 -24.57
C SER A 534 9.34 -18.38 -24.26
N ASN A 535 9.52 -19.01 -23.09
CA ASN A 535 8.75 -20.19 -22.71
C ASN A 535 7.25 -19.89 -22.64
N GLU A 536 6.87 -18.74 -22.09
CA GLU A 536 5.47 -18.35 -21.94
C GLU A 536 4.82 -17.97 -23.26
N LEU A 537 5.54 -17.26 -24.14
CA LEU A 537 5.10 -16.99 -25.50
C LEU A 537 5.00 -18.27 -26.34
N ASP A 538 5.85 -19.27 -26.11
CA ASP A 538 5.78 -20.56 -26.82
C ASP A 538 4.47 -21.29 -26.48
N ILE A 539 4.07 -21.26 -25.21
CA ILE A 539 2.77 -21.78 -24.76
C ILE A 539 1.62 -20.98 -25.38
N LEU A 540 1.72 -19.64 -25.39
CA LEU A 540 0.72 -18.78 -26.03
C LEU A 540 0.54 -19.11 -27.52
N VAL A 541 1.62 -19.30 -28.26
CA VAL A 541 1.57 -19.63 -29.69
C VAL A 541 1.04 -21.04 -29.94
N GLN A 542 1.38 -22.02 -29.09
CA GLN A 542 0.83 -23.38 -29.20
C GLN A 542 -0.69 -23.38 -29.01
N ASN A 543 -1.19 -22.60 -28.05
CA ASN A 543 -2.62 -22.49 -27.78
C ASN A 543 -3.35 -21.61 -28.81
N GLU A 544 -2.69 -20.55 -29.28
CA GLU A 544 -3.27 -19.56 -30.20
C GLU A 544 -2.27 -19.22 -31.33
N PRO A 545 -2.19 -20.05 -32.39
CA PRO A 545 -1.20 -19.91 -33.46
C PRO A 545 -1.17 -18.55 -34.18
N LYS A 546 -2.26 -17.78 -34.10
CA LYS A 546 -2.37 -16.41 -34.65
C LYS A 546 -1.28 -15.44 -34.13
N PHE A 547 -0.72 -15.70 -32.95
CA PHE A 547 0.33 -14.86 -32.38
C PHE A 547 1.72 -15.09 -32.99
N LYS A 548 1.93 -16.24 -33.66
CA LYS A 548 3.23 -16.63 -34.21
C LYS A 548 3.84 -15.57 -35.14
N LYS A 549 3.01 -14.95 -35.99
CA LYS A 549 3.46 -13.95 -36.98
C LYS A 549 4.17 -12.72 -36.37
N TYR A 550 3.92 -12.41 -35.10
CA TYR A 550 4.59 -11.30 -34.41
C TYR A 550 5.96 -11.69 -33.84
N LEU A 551 6.27 -13.00 -33.77
CA LEU A 551 7.36 -13.56 -32.97
C LEU A 551 8.30 -14.50 -33.74
N ASP A 552 7.94 -14.89 -34.97
CA ASP A 552 8.67 -15.87 -35.79
C ASP A 552 9.90 -15.30 -36.51
N ASN A 553 9.94 -13.98 -36.73
CA ASN A 553 11.08 -13.30 -37.33
C ASN A 553 11.59 -12.11 -36.50
N PRO A 554 12.11 -12.34 -35.29
CA PRO A 554 12.69 -11.26 -34.48
C PRO A 554 13.99 -10.76 -35.12
N SER A 555 14.20 -9.44 -35.08
CA SER A 555 15.33 -8.74 -35.70
C SER A 555 16.64 -8.89 -34.92
N GLY A 556 16.59 -9.44 -33.70
CA GLY A 556 17.76 -9.88 -32.94
C GLY A 556 17.83 -9.29 -31.53
N THR A 557 18.88 -9.65 -30.81
CA THR A 557 19.05 -9.34 -29.39
C THR A 557 20.31 -8.53 -29.08
N PHE A 558 21.43 -8.81 -29.75
CA PHE A 558 22.71 -8.16 -29.48
C PHE A 558 23.27 -7.48 -30.71
N ASN A 559 23.53 -6.18 -30.61
CA ASN A 559 24.21 -5.38 -31.63
C ASN A 559 24.89 -4.19 -30.95
N TYR A 560 26.22 -4.28 -30.77
CA TYR A 560 27.02 -3.25 -30.13
C TYR A 560 27.19 -2.04 -31.05
N ARG A 561 26.36 -1.01 -30.85
CA ARG A 561 26.33 0.21 -31.65
C ARG A 561 25.85 1.44 -30.89
N ILE A 562 26.20 2.60 -31.43
CA ILE A 562 25.61 3.89 -31.07
C ILE A 562 24.28 4.06 -31.83
N ILE A 563 23.28 4.66 -31.18
CA ILE A 563 22.00 4.99 -31.82
C ILE A 563 22.23 6.09 -32.85
N ALA A 564 21.70 5.90 -34.06
CA ALA A 564 21.89 6.83 -35.17
C ALA A 564 21.55 8.28 -34.78
N LYS A 565 22.41 9.22 -35.19
CA LYS A 565 22.31 10.66 -34.89
C LYS A 565 22.40 11.02 -33.40
N THR A 566 23.00 10.16 -32.58
CA THR A 566 23.26 10.41 -31.16
C THR A 566 24.66 9.94 -30.77
N ASN A 567 25.07 10.22 -29.54
CA ASN A 567 26.28 9.64 -28.93
C ASN A 567 25.94 8.55 -27.89
N ARG A 568 24.72 8.02 -27.91
CA ARG A 568 24.20 7.12 -26.87
C ARG A 568 24.25 5.68 -27.35
N LEU A 569 24.64 4.80 -26.44
CA LEU A 569 24.69 3.37 -26.72
C LEU A 569 23.26 2.80 -26.82
N SER A 570 23.03 1.91 -27.79
CA SER A 570 21.76 1.18 -27.90
C SER A 570 21.61 0.18 -26.74
N ALA A 571 20.38 -0.07 -26.30
CA ALA A 571 20.09 -1.13 -25.32
C ALA A 571 20.53 -2.53 -25.81
N HIS A 572 20.50 -2.76 -27.13
CA HIS A 572 21.05 -3.97 -27.75
C HIS A 572 22.55 -4.14 -27.54
N SER A 573 23.29 -3.07 -27.26
CA SER A 573 24.73 -3.14 -27.03
C SER A 573 25.08 -3.76 -25.69
N TRP A 574 24.20 -3.68 -24.69
CA TRP A 574 24.38 -4.41 -23.42
C TRP A 574 23.80 -5.83 -23.48
N GLY A 575 23.17 -6.22 -24.59
CA GLY A 575 22.52 -7.54 -24.74
C GLY A 575 21.30 -7.72 -23.85
N ILE A 576 20.59 -6.62 -23.57
CA ILE A 576 19.41 -6.57 -22.69
C ILE A 576 18.12 -6.22 -23.44
N ALA A 577 18.15 -6.16 -24.77
CA ALA A 577 16.99 -5.82 -25.59
C ALA A 577 16.74 -6.84 -26.69
N ILE A 578 15.48 -6.96 -27.11
CA ILE A 578 15.06 -7.77 -28.25
C ILE A 578 14.09 -6.96 -29.10
N ASP A 579 14.33 -6.99 -30.41
CA ASP A 579 13.37 -6.50 -31.39
C ASP A 579 12.63 -7.71 -31.95
N ILE A 580 11.31 -7.75 -31.81
CA ILE A 580 10.46 -8.81 -32.39
C ILE A 580 10.26 -8.60 -33.90
N ASN A 581 9.11 -8.99 -34.48
CA ASN A 581 8.90 -8.86 -35.91
C ASN A 581 8.72 -7.38 -36.34
N THR A 582 9.70 -6.85 -37.08
CA THR A 582 9.73 -5.47 -37.56
C THR A 582 8.75 -5.18 -38.70
N ASN A 583 8.25 -6.20 -39.40
CA ASN A 583 7.24 -6.01 -40.45
C ASN A 583 5.85 -5.69 -39.87
N LEU A 584 5.63 -6.01 -38.61
CA LEU A 584 4.39 -5.77 -37.87
C LEU A 584 4.60 -4.74 -36.76
N SER A 585 5.57 -3.85 -36.93
CA SER A 585 5.86 -2.77 -36.01
C SER A 585 5.81 -1.41 -36.70
N ASP A 586 5.72 -0.40 -35.86
CA ASP A 586 5.76 1.02 -36.16
C ASP A 586 6.86 1.70 -35.34
N TYR A 587 7.53 2.66 -35.96
CA TYR A 587 8.64 3.44 -35.40
C TYR A 587 8.47 4.91 -35.74
N TRP A 588 8.63 5.80 -34.76
CA TRP A 588 8.26 7.21 -34.90
C TRP A 588 8.99 7.95 -36.03
N GLN A 589 10.21 7.55 -36.39
CA GLN A 589 10.92 8.16 -37.53
C GLN A 589 10.50 7.61 -38.90
N TRP A 590 9.82 6.46 -38.95
CA TRP A 590 9.26 5.90 -40.18
C TRP A 590 7.86 6.45 -40.47
N SER A 591 7.17 6.94 -39.45
CA SER A 591 5.82 7.48 -39.55
C SER A 591 5.81 8.82 -40.29
N LYS A 592 5.13 8.86 -41.45
CA LYS A 592 5.01 10.07 -42.29
C LYS A 592 4.09 11.14 -41.67
N ASP A 593 3.11 10.73 -40.88
CA ASP A 593 2.12 11.60 -40.22
C ASP A 593 2.35 11.74 -38.71
N GLY A 594 3.40 11.10 -38.18
CA GLY A 594 3.73 11.05 -36.75
C GLY A 594 2.70 10.30 -35.90
N LYS A 595 1.72 9.61 -36.52
CA LYS A 595 0.66 8.92 -35.77
C LYS A 595 1.14 7.56 -35.33
N TYR A 596 0.88 7.26 -34.05
CA TYR A 596 1.10 5.96 -33.44
C TYR A 596 0.12 4.91 -33.97
N LYS A 597 0.64 3.78 -34.47
CA LYS A 597 -0.17 2.62 -34.86
C LYS A 597 0.38 1.35 -34.23
N ASN A 598 -0.28 0.89 -33.16
CA ASN A 598 0.09 -0.38 -32.55
C ASN A 598 -0.53 -1.57 -33.29
N GLN A 599 0.31 -2.53 -33.64
CA GLN A 599 -0.11 -3.84 -34.15
C GLN A 599 0.24 -4.98 -33.18
N ILE A 600 1.06 -4.74 -32.16
CA ILE A 600 1.50 -5.76 -31.21
C ILE A 600 0.36 -6.08 -30.23
N PRO A 601 -0.07 -7.35 -30.14
CA PRO A 601 -1.13 -7.75 -29.23
C PRO A 601 -0.77 -7.55 -27.75
N LYS A 602 -1.80 -7.26 -26.95
CA LYS A 602 -1.67 -6.99 -25.51
C LYS A 602 -1.05 -8.17 -24.77
N GLU A 603 -1.42 -9.39 -25.14
CA GLU A 603 -0.95 -10.63 -24.53
C GLU A 603 0.57 -10.76 -24.62
N ILE A 604 1.16 -10.37 -25.75
CA ILE A 604 2.62 -10.39 -25.95
C ILE A 604 3.28 -9.34 -25.06
N VAL A 605 2.77 -8.11 -25.08
CA VAL A 605 3.31 -7.00 -24.28
C VAL A 605 3.25 -7.33 -22.80
N GLU A 606 2.13 -7.85 -22.32
CA GLU A 606 1.94 -8.24 -20.94
C GLU A 606 2.92 -9.33 -20.54
N ILE A 607 3.19 -10.34 -21.38
CA ILE A 607 4.21 -11.37 -21.07
C ILE A 607 5.62 -10.76 -20.95
N PHE A 608 5.98 -9.76 -21.75
CA PHE A 608 7.27 -9.08 -21.59
C PHE A 608 7.31 -8.24 -20.30
N GLU A 609 6.34 -7.35 -20.11
CA GLU A 609 6.18 -6.52 -18.91
C GLU A 609 6.18 -7.35 -17.63
N LYS A 610 5.61 -8.54 -17.74
CA LYS A 610 5.55 -9.56 -16.72
C LYS A 610 6.89 -10.08 -16.22
N HIS A 611 7.93 -10.02 -17.04
CA HIS A 611 9.25 -10.55 -16.72
C HIS A 611 10.31 -9.45 -16.71
N GLY A 612 9.95 -8.22 -16.35
CA GLY A 612 10.94 -7.15 -16.15
C GLY A 612 11.30 -6.38 -17.40
N PHE A 613 10.54 -6.51 -18.49
CA PHE A 613 10.79 -5.74 -19.71
C PHE A 613 9.89 -4.52 -19.80
N ILE A 614 10.40 -3.45 -20.37
CA ILE A 614 9.57 -2.35 -20.85
C ILE A 614 9.48 -2.42 -22.37
N TRP A 615 8.41 -1.86 -22.91
CA TRP A 615 8.07 -1.93 -24.32
C TRP A 615 8.12 -0.54 -24.96
N GLY A 616 8.86 -0.42 -26.06
CA GLY A 616 9.02 0.82 -26.80
C GLY A 616 7.73 1.34 -27.42
N GLY A 617 6.69 0.50 -27.55
CA GLY A 617 5.36 0.95 -27.94
C GLY A 617 4.60 1.75 -26.88
N ARG A 618 5.12 1.86 -25.64
CA ARG A 618 4.62 2.79 -24.62
C ARG A 618 5.20 4.21 -24.74
N TRP A 619 6.23 4.41 -25.57
CA TRP A 619 6.94 5.68 -25.70
C TRP A 619 6.20 6.68 -26.58
N GLN A 620 6.35 7.98 -26.28
CA GLN A 620 5.92 9.04 -27.19
C GLN A 620 6.73 8.95 -28.48
N HIS A 621 8.03 8.67 -28.34
CA HIS A 621 8.91 8.29 -29.45
C HIS A 621 8.85 6.79 -29.66
N PHE A 622 7.68 6.32 -30.10
CA PHE A 622 7.32 4.91 -30.17
C PHE A 622 8.29 4.07 -31.01
N ASP A 623 8.59 2.88 -30.49
CA ASP A 623 9.42 1.83 -31.09
C ASP A 623 8.79 0.47 -30.77
N THR A 624 7.74 0.10 -31.52
CA THR A 624 6.83 -0.98 -31.10
C THR A 624 7.40 -2.39 -31.27
N MET A 625 8.50 -2.58 -32.00
CA MET A 625 9.20 -3.87 -32.01
C MET A 625 10.08 -4.08 -30.77
N HIS A 626 10.43 -3.00 -30.09
CA HIS A 626 11.51 -3.00 -29.12
C HIS A 626 11.03 -3.35 -27.72
N PHE A 627 11.68 -4.33 -27.11
CA PHE A 627 11.55 -4.67 -25.70
C PHE A 627 12.93 -4.64 -25.04
N GLU A 628 13.04 -3.98 -23.90
CA GLU A 628 14.29 -3.94 -23.13
C GLU A 628 14.08 -4.33 -21.68
N TYR A 629 15.01 -5.13 -21.14
CA TYR A 629 14.99 -5.59 -19.76
C TYR A 629 15.37 -4.45 -18.83
N ARG A 630 14.38 -4.00 -18.05
CA ARG A 630 14.42 -2.87 -17.13
C ARG A 630 13.62 -3.20 -15.87
N PRO A 631 14.11 -4.15 -15.05
CA PRO A 631 13.39 -4.67 -13.89
C PRO A 631 13.06 -3.59 -12.86
N GLU A 632 13.80 -2.48 -12.82
CA GLU A 632 13.54 -1.37 -11.92
C GLU A 632 12.18 -0.71 -12.19
N PHE A 633 11.62 -0.77 -13.40
CA PHE A 633 10.24 -0.30 -13.65
C PHE A 633 9.17 -1.30 -13.23
N SER A 634 9.51 -2.59 -13.21
CA SER A 634 8.61 -3.61 -12.64
C SER A 634 8.56 -3.53 -11.12
N VAL A 635 9.59 -2.95 -10.50
CA VAL A 635 9.67 -2.69 -9.05
C VAL A 635 9.45 -1.22 -8.73
N TYR A 636 9.28 -0.31 -9.69
CA TYR A 636 9.03 1.10 -9.42
C TYR A 636 7.94 1.62 -10.32
N THR A 637 6.85 2.09 -9.73
CA THR A 637 5.97 3.02 -10.44
C THR A 637 5.61 4.17 -9.52
N ASN A 638 6.03 5.36 -9.92
CA ASN A 638 5.83 6.59 -9.18
C ASN A 638 4.37 7.04 -9.26
N SER A 639 3.82 7.50 -8.13
CA SER A 639 2.55 8.24 -8.07
C SER A 639 2.75 9.76 -7.94
N ARG A 640 3.88 10.32 -8.42
CA ARG A 640 4.02 11.78 -8.59
C ARG A 640 3.28 12.25 -9.83
N GLN A 641 1.98 12.49 -9.69
CA GLN A 641 1.31 13.55 -10.43
C GLN A 641 1.05 14.70 -9.46
N GLU A 642 2.05 15.56 -9.28
CA GLU A 642 1.83 16.93 -8.86
C GLU A 642 2.53 17.85 -9.87
N SER A 643 1.71 18.64 -10.57
CA SER A 643 2.03 19.90 -11.26
C SER A 643 3.19 19.89 -12.25
N PHE A 644 2.90 19.54 -13.51
CA PHE A 644 3.39 20.35 -14.64
C PHE A 644 2.17 20.89 -15.37
N ASN A 645 1.95 22.19 -15.22
CA ASN A 645 0.98 22.94 -16.01
C ASN A 645 1.29 22.71 -17.49
N LEU A 646 0.29 22.19 -18.22
CA LEU A 646 0.18 22.41 -19.65
C LEU A 646 -0.13 23.91 -19.83
N ILE A 647 0.79 24.63 -20.46
CA ILE A 647 0.44 25.80 -21.29
C ILE A 647 0.15 25.25 -22.69
#